data_AF-A0A3B8J3J1-F1
#
_entry.id   AF-A0A3B8J3J1-F1
#
_cell.length_a   1.000
_cell.length_b   1.000
_cell.length_c   1.000
_cell.angle_alpha   90.00
_cell.angle_beta   90.00
_cell.angle_gamma   90.00
#
_symmetry.space_group_name_H-M   'P 1'
#
loop_
_entity.id
_entity.type
_entity.pdbx_description
1 polymer ?
#
loop_
_entity_poly.entity_id
_entity_poly.type
_entity_poly.pdbx_seq_one_letter_code
_entity_poly.pdbx_strand_id
1 'polypeptide(L)'
;MKRPFHSYIMVQFLFRTLMNWKAVMVYTLGVLSIPVVAQSTISNGLSSPDSPDINTFFIEYSTRQPIPSTLEQRYPKRWYQEQQIHWVSYQNRNPTDPEGYLQNLRALRYLGLHNSTVVPSTLEKMQAALPESPATALITHWVENTHMPETQSFWATHREFLQEQNLLGPMLTVAGYTGDAALQREIMQAWKLSSSIAPNLLYLHHNLLHSVSKNGFLVVHDEDLYWSLKSIQYQYKHRRDVEVIFSHMLLDSEYRELLHQQFGLVTDQKPEESQFATRYLSDEVLMALTFITANPDRGIHLPLWSKRIASNLRKEPIYVVGLTMQLSEADLDNLAIIRERLENEFYLDYLKVDFTQPSPYDASTPFERHYLVPMFLLVRQLDEAGATEEADAWWNLMEKVWARLGKEGPLEEEINRPSLNDVFANLNYAANRASNIEDIKEFDKHIKPVGNGLYAFAYETSNKNYGQWLQYLEAQGETLALESAKPTLNGDQAEEWESVSPFYFDNHPAFDDYPVVGITHAAAVSYCEWLTVQYNQTPKREFSKVRFRLPTEEEWFEAAAWIEKYRSKDNPNQIILKGPMDYVDKGETIVVDMTSFEFRFPWWDYFYPEPAMAMNEQGCWIANFDVMDLGCKLGSGDGGKYTMDVTKDYPNQYGLVHVAGNVAEMIDQKGIAKGGSWGHTPEESYLMLQQKYSGTDYRVGFRVFMEVIEE
;
A
#
# COMPACT_ATOMS: atom_id res chain seq x y z
N MET A 1 -8.51 -36.09 49.85
CA MET A 1 -9.93 -35.75 50.03
C MET A 1 -10.53 -35.46 48.65
N LYS A 2 -11.86 -35.58 48.53
CA LYS A 2 -12.61 -35.93 47.31
C LYS A 2 -12.74 -34.81 46.25
N ARG A 3 -12.89 -35.27 44.99
CA ARG A 3 -13.40 -34.64 43.72
C ARG A 3 -14.75 -33.87 43.89
N PRO A 4 -15.47 -33.33 42.85
CA PRO A 4 -15.29 -33.35 41.36
C PRO A 4 -15.69 -32.10 40.51
N PHE A 5 -15.23 -32.09 39.24
CA PHE A 5 -15.96 -31.99 37.95
C PHE A 5 -17.45 -31.55 37.92
N HIS A 6 -17.81 -30.51 37.12
CA HIS A 6 -18.73 -30.52 35.94
C HIS A 6 -19.34 -29.13 35.61
N SER A 7 -19.37 -28.81 34.31
CA SER A 7 -20.38 -27.99 33.57
C SER A 7 -20.31 -26.44 33.63
N TYR A 8 -19.89 -25.82 32.53
CA TYR A 8 -20.50 -24.57 32.03
C TYR A 8 -20.35 -24.47 30.49
N ILE A 9 -21.10 -25.33 29.79
CA ILE A 9 -21.59 -25.06 28.43
C ILE A 9 -22.90 -24.28 28.62
N MET A 10 -22.98 -23.09 28.01
CA MET A 10 -24.05 -22.08 28.00
C MET A 10 -23.58 -20.78 28.65
N VAL A 11 -23.10 -19.83 27.83
CA VAL A 11 -23.30 -18.36 27.96
C VAL A 11 -22.59 -17.59 26.83
N GLN A 12 -21.63 -18.19 26.11
CA GLN A 12 -20.91 -17.49 25.01
C GLN A 12 -21.53 -17.66 23.60
N PHE A 13 -22.80 -18.08 23.48
CA PHE A 13 -23.46 -18.29 22.18
C PHE A 13 -24.72 -17.42 21.93
N LEU A 14 -25.01 -16.44 22.80
CA LEU A 14 -26.19 -15.57 22.67
C LEU A 14 -25.89 -14.07 22.47
N PHE A 15 -24.62 -13.68 22.30
CA PHE A 15 -24.25 -12.28 22.01
C PHE A 15 -23.82 -12.01 20.56
N ARG A 16 -23.75 -13.04 19.69
CA ARG A 16 -23.33 -12.89 18.28
C ARG A 16 -24.46 -12.93 17.24
N THR A 17 -25.72 -13.07 17.65
CA THR A 17 -26.87 -13.22 16.72
C THR A 17 -27.87 -12.05 16.72
N LEU A 18 -27.59 -10.94 17.42
CA LEU A 18 -28.48 -9.76 17.46
C LEU A 18 -27.86 -8.45 16.93
N MET A 19 -26.61 -8.45 16.46
CA MET A 19 -25.94 -7.26 15.89
C MET A 19 -25.76 -7.31 14.36
N ASN A 20 -26.48 -8.17 13.63
CA ASN A 20 -26.36 -8.27 12.17
C ASN A 20 -27.63 -7.90 11.38
N TRP A 21 -28.58 -7.17 11.98
CA TRP A 21 -29.82 -6.74 11.31
C TRP A 21 -30.09 -5.22 11.35
N LYS A 22 -29.07 -4.39 11.56
CA LYS A 22 -29.17 -2.91 11.43
C LYS A 22 -28.22 -2.26 10.42
N ALA A 23 -27.45 -3.04 9.66
CA ALA A 23 -26.45 -2.50 8.72
C ALA A 23 -26.80 -2.70 7.23
N VAL A 24 -28.04 -3.09 6.88
CA VAL A 24 -28.49 -3.24 5.48
C VAL A 24 -29.83 -2.54 5.28
N MET A 25 -29.79 -1.20 5.19
CA MET A 25 -30.77 -0.31 4.52
C MET A 25 -30.59 1.15 5.02
N VAL A 26 -29.43 1.77 4.79
CA VAL A 26 -29.33 3.24 4.65
C VAL A 26 -28.21 3.55 3.66
N TYR A 27 -28.39 3.06 2.42
CA TYR A 27 -27.63 3.51 1.25
C TYR A 27 -28.66 3.86 0.17
N THR A 28 -29.47 4.89 0.43
CA THR A 28 -30.20 5.68 -0.59
C THR A 28 -30.95 6.81 0.10
N LEU A 29 -30.69 8.04 -0.35
CA LEU A 29 -31.47 9.28 -0.16
C LEU A 29 -31.54 9.85 1.27
N GLY A 30 -30.83 10.96 1.48
CA GLY A 30 -30.92 11.77 2.70
C GLY A 30 -30.09 13.04 2.62
N VAL A 31 -30.52 13.98 1.78
CA VAL A 31 -30.05 15.37 1.76
C VAL A 31 -30.24 15.97 3.16
N LEU A 32 -29.15 16.32 3.84
CA LEU A 32 -29.18 17.04 5.12
C LEU A 32 -29.61 18.49 4.88
N SER A 33 -30.90 18.74 4.96
CA SER A 33 -31.47 20.07 5.21
C SER A 33 -31.21 20.48 6.66
N ILE A 34 -30.40 21.53 6.85
CA ILE A 34 -30.21 22.23 8.12
C ILE A 34 -31.52 23.00 8.44
N PRO A 35 -32.10 22.91 9.66
CA PRO A 35 -33.32 23.65 9.96
C PRO A 35 -33.02 25.14 10.12
N VAL A 36 -33.74 25.93 9.34
CA VAL A 36 -33.89 27.39 9.48
C VAL A 36 -34.55 27.66 10.84
N VAL A 37 -33.91 28.52 11.64
CA VAL A 37 -34.46 29.02 12.90
C VAL A 37 -35.68 29.90 12.59
N ALA A 38 -36.88 29.38 12.84
CA ALA A 38 -38.10 30.17 12.89
C ALA A 38 -38.35 30.60 14.34
N GLN A 39 -38.37 31.91 14.57
CA GLN A 39 -38.89 32.51 15.81
C GLN A 39 -40.40 32.25 15.91
N SER A 40 -40.85 31.63 17.00
CA SER A 40 -42.22 31.86 17.51
C SER A 40 -42.32 31.58 19.02
N THR A 41 -42.68 32.64 19.73
CA THR A 41 -43.25 32.72 21.09
C THR A 41 -44.12 31.55 21.54
N ILE A 42 -43.87 30.98 22.73
CA ILE A 42 -44.90 30.41 23.62
C ILE A 42 -44.54 30.63 25.10
N SER A 43 -45.50 31.20 25.83
CA SER A 43 -45.63 31.28 27.28
C SER A 43 -46.19 29.99 27.91
N ASN A 44 -45.86 29.77 29.19
CA ASN A 44 -46.51 28.93 30.20
C ASN A 44 -46.13 27.44 30.32
N GLY A 45 -45.64 27.07 31.51
CA GLY A 45 -46.31 26.05 32.34
C GLY A 45 -45.64 24.69 32.55
N LEU A 46 -44.82 24.61 33.60
CA LEU A 46 -44.72 23.54 34.63
C LEU A 46 -44.47 22.05 34.27
N SER A 47 -43.34 21.58 34.83
CA SER A 47 -43.07 20.34 35.58
C SER A 47 -42.81 19.01 34.86
N SER A 48 -41.53 18.62 34.81
CA SER A 48 -40.97 17.35 35.33
C SER A 48 -39.43 17.44 35.33
N PRO A 49 -38.73 17.10 36.43
CA PRO A 49 -37.29 16.86 36.41
C PRO A 49 -37.02 15.44 35.89
N ASP A 50 -35.76 15.14 35.56
CA ASP A 50 -35.24 13.81 35.20
C ASP A 50 -35.30 13.42 33.71
N SER A 51 -34.64 14.23 32.87
CA SER A 51 -33.81 13.70 31.78
C SER A 51 -32.73 14.74 31.44
N PRO A 52 -31.42 14.44 31.58
CA PRO A 52 -30.41 15.34 31.04
C PRO A 52 -30.43 15.21 29.52
N ASP A 53 -30.93 16.26 28.84
CA ASP A 53 -30.74 16.45 27.40
C ASP A 53 -29.24 16.40 27.07
N ILE A 54 -28.85 15.37 26.32
CA ILE A 54 -27.46 15.07 25.94
C ILE A 54 -26.87 16.14 24.98
N ASN A 55 -27.67 17.10 24.51
CA ASN A 55 -27.23 18.13 23.57
C ASN A 55 -26.95 19.50 24.20
N THR A 56 -27.09 19.67 25.51
CA THR A 56 -26.99 20.99 26.18
C THR A 56 -25.84 21.11 27.18
N PHE A 57 -25.09 20.04 27.43
CA PHE A 57 -23.86 20.11 28.21
C PHE A 57 -22.65 20.23 27.27
N PHE A 58 -21.88 21.31 27.44
CA PHE A 58 -20.66 21.72 26.73
C PHE A 58 -20.80 22.68 25.52
N ILE A 59 -21.63 23.71 25.63
CA ILE A 59 -21.35 25.02 25.01
C ILE A 59 -21.03 26.00 26.16
N GLU A 60 -19.94 25.75 26.88
CA GLU A 60 -19.46 26.65 27.92
C GLU A 60 -18.03 27.09 27.58
N TYR A 61 -17.88 28.41 27.33
CA TYR A 61 -16.64 29.20 27.30
C TYR A 61 -15.70 29.17 26.07
N SER A 62 -16.18 28.95 24.85
CA SER A 62 -15.43 29.38 23.66
C SER A 62 -15.82 30.82 23.29
N THR A 63 -14.89 31.76 23.39
CA THR A 63 -15.06 33.10 22.81
C THR A 63 -14.67 33.08 21.34
N ARG A 64 -15.26 33.97 20.53
CA ARG A 64 -14.88 34.16 19.13
C ARG A 64 -13.39 34.50 19.06
N GLN A 65 -12.61 33.70 18.33
CA GLN A 65 -11.18 33.86 18.12
C GLN A 65 -10.87 33.93 16.62
N PRO A 66 -9.91 34.76 16.17
CA PRO A 66 -9.42 34.71 14.80
C PRO A 66 -8.93 33.29 14.46
N ILE A 67 -9.31 32.78 13.29
CA ILE A 67 -8.84 31.49 12.79
C ILE A 67 -7.49 31.72 12.10
N PRO A 68 -6.38 31.22 12.69
CA PRO A 68 -5.07 31.39 12.10
C PRO A 68 -4.92 30.54 10.84
N SER A 69 -3.85 30.80 10.08
CA SER A 69 -3.46 29.91 9.01
C SER A 69 -3.09 28.53 9.58
N THR A 70 -3.38 27.47 8.82
CA THR A 70 -2.86 26.10 9.07
C THR A 70 -1.34 26.02 8.99
N LEU A 71 -0.67 27.05 8.46
CA LEU A 71 0.77 27.22 8.52
C LEU A 71 1.25 27.72 9.89
N GLU A 72 0.39 28.41 10.65
CA GLU A 72 0.69 28.93 11.98
C GLU A 72 0.29 27.93 13.06
N GLN A 73 -0.98 27.49 13.05
CA GLN A 73 -1.54 26.57 14.04
C GLN A 73 -2.63 25.69 13.42
N ARG A 74 -2.67 24.42 13.85
CA ARG A 74 -3.70 23.45 13.43
C ARG A 74 -4.50 22.97 14.62
N TYR A 75 -5.80 23.29 14.61
CA TYR A 75 -6.74 22.88 15.65
C TYR A 75 -7.52 21.61 15.25
N PRO A 76 -8.11 20.89 16.22
CA PRO A 76 -9.04 19.81 15.92
C PRO A 76 -10.28 20.31 15.16
N LYS A 77 -10.88 19.48 14.30
CA LYS A 77 -12.08 19.83 13.52
C LYS A 77 -13.20 20.44 14.37
N ARG A 78 -13.42 19.92 15.59
CA ARG A 78 -14.43 20.44 16.52
C ARG A 78 -14.23 21.94 16.83
N TRP A 79 -12.99 22.38 17.03
CA TRP A 79 -12.70 23.78 17.29
C TRP A 79 -13.07 24.66 16.10
N TYR A 80 -12.77 24.23 14.87
CA TYR A 80 -13.18 24.97 13.66
C TYR A 80 -14.70 25.01 13.51
N GLN A 81 -15.43 23.96 13.89
CA GLN A 81 -16.91 23.97 13.91
C GLN A 81 -17.45 25.00 14.90
N GLU A 82 -16.89 25.03 16.11
CA GLU A 82 -17.28 26.01 17.14
C GLU A 82 -16.98 27.44 16.68
N GLN A 83 -15.79 27.69 16.13
CA GLN A 83 -15.44 29.01 15.60
C GLN A 83 -16.30 29.40 14.39
N GLN A 84 -16.65 28.47 13.50
CA GLN A 84 -17.56 28.73 12.39
C GLN A 84 -18.91 29.28 12.91
N ILE A 85 -19.50 28.66 13.94
CA ILE A 85 -20.76 29.11 14.54
C ILE A 85 -20.62 30.53 15.09
N HIS A 86 -19.51 30.83 15.79
CA HIS A 86 -19.25 32.16 16.33
C HIS A 86 -19.05 33.21 15.24
N TRP A 87 -18.31 32.90 14.17
CA TRP A 87 -18.06 33.80 13.05
C TRP A 87 -19.30 34.04 12.19
N VAL A 88 -20.13 33.02 11.96
CA VAL A 88 -21.46 33.18 11.31
C VAL A 88 -22.36 34.08 12.15
N SER A 89 -22.38 33.91 13.47
CA SER A 89 -23.14 34.80 14.38
C SER A 89 -22.63 36.24 14.35
N TYR A 90 -21.32 36.45 14.22
CA TYR A 90 -20.73 37.78 14.08
C TYR A 90 -21.06 38.41 12.73
N GLN A 91 -20.88 37.66 11.64
CA GLN A 91 -21.19 38.04 10.26
C GLN A 91 -22.65 38.51 10.16
N ASN A 92 -23.60 37.75 10.72
CA ASN A 92 -25.02 38.13 10.71
C ASN A 92 -25.32 39.43 11.47
N ARG A 93 -24.52 39.76 12.49
CA ARG A 93 -24.64 41.02 13.27
C ARG A 93 -23.90 42.18 12.62
N ASN A 94 -22.88 41.91 11.80
CA ASN A 94 -22.00 42.89 11.17
C ASN A 94 -21.86 42.58 9.67
N PRO A 95 -22.94 42.68 8.89
CA PRO A 95 -22.97 42.19 7.50
C PRO A 95 -22.04 42.97 6.55
N THR A 96 -21.60 44.18 6.93
CA THR A 96 -20.68 45.03 6.17
C THR A 96 -19.22 44.90 6.62
N ASP A 97 -18.89 43.93 7.48
CA ASP A 97 -17.51 43.66 7.89
C ASP A 97 -16.98 42.42 7.14
N PRO A 98 -16.00 42.57 6.22
CA PRO A 98 -15.47 41.46 5.42
C PRO A 98 -14.79 40.38 6.27
N GLU A 99 -14.30 40.72 7.48
CA GLU A 99 -13.59 39.78 8.35
C GLU A 99 -14.50 38.60 8.78
N GLY A 100 -15.79 38.87 8.99
CA GLY A 100 -16.76 37.83 9.34
C GLY A 100 -16.88 36.75 8.26
N TYR A 101 -16.88 37.16 6.99
CA TYR A 101 -16.96 36.26 5.84
C TYR A 101 -15.66 35.50 5.65
N LEU A 102 -14.51 36.19 5.72
CA LEU A 102 -13.19 35.58 5.57
C LEU A 102 -12.97 34.45 6.60
N GLN A 103 -13.27 34.72 7.86
CA GLN A 103 -13.08 33.77 8.96
C GLN A 103 -14.05 32.57 8.84
N ASN A 104 -15.31 32.80 8.45
CA ASN A 104 -16.26 31.72 8.20
C ASN A 104 -15.79 30.80 7.05
N LEU A 105 -15.34 31.39 5.94
CA LEU A 105 -14.87 30.63 4.78
C LEU A 105 -13.57 29.85 5.07
N ARG A 106 -12.66 30.42 5.87
CA ARG A 106 -11.50 29.68 6.43
C ARG A 106 -11.92 28.47 7.26
N ALA A 107 -12.89 28.65 8.16
CA ALA A 107 -13.43 27.55 8.95
C ALA A 107 -13.98 26.43 8.06
N LEU A 108 -14.80 26.79 7.07
CA LEU A 108 -15.38 25.84 6.10
C LEU A 108 -14.29 25.08 5.33
N ARG A 109 -13.24 25.78 4.88
CA ARG A 109 -12.09 25.15 4.20
C ARG A 109 -11.40 24.12 5.07
N TYR A 110 -11.02 24.47 6.30
CA TYR A 110 -10.31 23.57 7.21
C TYR A 110 -11.19 22.42 7.75
N LEU A 111 -12.51 22.57 7.68
CA LEU A 111 -13.46 21.48 7.90
C LEU A 111 -13.57 20.51 6.71
N GLY A 112 -13.03 20.87 5.54
CA GLY A 112 -13.19 20.12 4.30
C GLY A 112 -14.54 20.34 3.62
N LEU A 113 -15.23 21.45 3.94
CA LEU A 113 -16.57 21.79 3.44
C LEU A 113 -16.52 22.90 2.37
N HIS A 114 -15.38 23.11 1.74
CA HIS A 114 -15.19 24.12 0.69
C HIS A 114 -16.06 23.87 -0.54
N ASN A 115 -16.39 22.60 -0.85
CA ASN A 115 -17.31 22.23 -1.94
C ASN A 115 -18.78 22.12 -1.49
N SER A 116 -19.13 22.59 -0.29
CA SER A 116 -20.52 22.51 0.20
C SER A 116 -21.39 23.64 -0.38
N THR A 117 -22.69 23.42 -0.48
CA THR A 117 -23.66 24.44 -0.92
C THR A 117 -23.71 25.68 -0.02
N VAL A 118 -23.18 25.57 1.21
CA VAL A 118 -23.08 26.67 2.18
C VAL A 118 -22.16 27.77 1.66
N VAL A 119 -21.15 27.39 0.90
CA VAL A 119 -20.09 28.26 0.43
C VAL A 119 -20.61 29.29 -0.60
N PRO A 120 -21.26 28.89 -1.73
CA PRO A 120 -21.93 29.83 -2.63
C PRO A 120 -22.93 30.75 -1.92
N SER A 121 -23.73 30.21 -0.99
CA SER A 121 -24.69 31.03 -0.24
C SER A 121 -24.04 32.08 0.66
N THR A 122 -22.83 31.81 1.15
CA THR A 122 -22.06 32.75 1.97
C THR A 122 -21.48 33.86 1.10
N LEU A 123 -21.03 33.51 -0.11
CA LEU A 123 -20.56 34.46 -1.12
C LEU A 123 -21.68 35.38 -1.61
N GLU A 124 -22.85 34.86 -1.93
CA GLU A 124 -24.01 35.68 -2.35
C GLU A 124 -24.37 36.71 -1.28
N LYS A 125 -24.42 36.31 0.00
CA LYS A 125 -24.67 37.22 1.13
C LYS A 125 -23.59 38.29 1.24
N MET A 126 -22.33 37.93 1.05
CA MET A 126 -21.21 38.86 1.06
C MET A 126 -21.34 39.87 -0.08
N GLN A 127 -21.57 39.42 -1.31
CA GLN A 127 -21.72 40.27 -2.49
C GLN A 127 -22.88 41.25 -2.35
N ALA A 128 -23.99 40.83 -1.77
CA ALA A 128 -25.13 41.68 -1.50
C ALA A 128 -24.84 42.76 -0.42
N ALA A 129 -24.07 42.41 0.62
CA ALA A 129 -23.79 43.30 1.74
C ALA A 129 -22.57 44.22 1.52
N LEU A 130 -21.65 43.79 0.65
CA LEU A 130 -20.41 44.46 0.29
C LEU A 130 -20.26 44.57 -1.23
N PRO A 131 -21.23 45.18 -1.96
CA PRO A 131 -21.09 45.40 -3.39
C PRO A 131 -19.89 46.31 -3.64
N GLU A 132 -19.03 45.92 -4.58
CA GLU A 132 -17.82 46.67 -4.98
C GLU A 132 -16.70 46.77 -3.93
N SER A 133 -16.71 45.94 -2.87
CA SER A 133 -15.54 45.83 -1.99
C SER A 133 -14.48 44.93 -2.63
N PRO A 134 -13.18 45.33 -2.64
CA PRO A 134 -12.12 44.47 -3.14
C PRO A 134 -12.00 43.14 -2.40
N ALA A 135 -12.37 43.10 -1.11
CA ALA A 135 -12.46 41.88 -0.33
C ALA A 135 -13.53 40.92 -0.87
N THR A 136 -14.62 41.44 -1.44
CA THR A 136 -15.70 40.66 -2.03
C THR A 136 -15.24 39.94 -3.30
N ALA A 137 -14.56 40.66 -4.21
CA ALA A 137 -14.02 40.07 -5.44
C ALA A 137 -12.96 38.99 -5.15
N LEU A 138 -12.13 39.24 -4.14
CA LEU A 138 -11.02 38.39 -3.73
C LEU A 138 -11.48 37.11 -3.00
N ILE A 139 -12.49 37.23 -2.13
CA ILE A 139 -13.06 36.10 -1.39
C ILE A 139 -13.94 35.24 -2.31
N THR A 140 -14.70 35.83 -3.24
CA THR A 140 -15.40 35.06 -4.29
C THR A 140 -14.40 34.27 -5.15
N HIS A 141 -13.25 34.87 -5.49
CA HIS A 141 -12.19 34.20 -6.26
C HIS A 141 -11.52 33.03 -5.51
N TRP A 142 -11.32 33.15 -4.18
CA TRP A 142 -10.71 32.12 -3.32
C TRP A 142 -11.57 30.86 -3.14
N VAL A 143 -12.86 30.95 -3.48
CA VAL A 143 -13.88 30.02 -3.01
C VAL A 143 -14.54 29.22 -4.15
N GLU A 144 -14.65 29.80 -5.35
CA GLU A 144 -15.40 29.20 -6.45
C GLU A 144 -14.57 28.33 -7.42
N ASN A 145 -13.27 28.19 -7.23
CA ASN A 145 -12.37 27.39 -8.08
C ASN A 145 -12.31 27.84 -9.58
N THR A 146 -11.31 28.70 -9.87
CA THR A 146 -10.37 28.73 -11.04
C THR A 146 -10.81 29.03 -12.50
N HIS A 147 -9.91 29.77 -13.21
CA HIS A 147 -9.70 29.87 -14.68
C HIS A 147 -10.16 31.13 -15.46
N MET A 148 -10.28 32.32 -14.84
CA MET A 148 -10.67 33.54 -15.58
C MET A 148 -9.47 34.46 -15.86
N PRO A 149 -9.17 34.84 -17.13
CA PRO A 149 -8.14 35.83 -17.48
C PRO A 149 -8.27 37.19 -16.76
N GLU A 150 -9.48 37.51 -16.31
CA GLU A 150 -9.85 38.73 -15.60
C GLU A 150 -9.12 38.89 -14.25
N THR A 151 -8.75 37.78 -13.60
CA THR A 151 -8.04 37.81 -12.31
C THR A 151 -6.56 38.16 -12.48
N GLN A 152 -5.96 37.84 -13.63
CA GLN A 152 -4.58 38.17 -13.95
C GLN A 152 -4.37 39.70 -14.00
N SER A 153 -5.28 40.41 -14.68
CA SER A 153 -5.25 41.87 -14.74
C SER A 153 -5.59 42.50 -13.39
N PHE A 154 -6.45 41.87 -12.59
CA PHE A 154 -6.83 42.37 -11.27
C PHE A 154 -5.64 42.44 -10.31
N TRP A 155 -4.87 41.35 -10.14
CA TRP A 155 -3.73 41.36 -9.22
C TRP A 155 -2.54 42.19 -9.71
N ALA A 156 -2.40 42.35 -11.02
CA ALA A 156 -1.43 43.26 -11.62
C ALA A 156 -1.67 44.73 -11.19
N THR A 157 -2.93 45.13 -10.97
CA THR A 157 -3.30 46.52 -10.68
C THR A 157 -3.58 46.81 -9.19
N HIS A 158 -3.91 45.80 -8.37
CA HIS A 158 -4.29 45.99 -6.96
C HIS A 158 -3.14 45.69 -5.99
N ARG A 159 -2.03 46.43 -6.13
CA ARG A 159 -0.81 46.26 -5.31
C ARG A 159 -0.99 46.67 -3.84
N GLU A 160 -2.05 47.40 -3.50
CA GLU A 160 -2.39 47.82 -2.14
C GLU A 160 -2.59 46.64 -1.17
N PHE A 161 -3.01 45.46 -1.65
CA PHE A 161 -3.20 44.27 -0.82
C PHE A 161 -1.90 43.60 -0.37
N LEU A 162 -0.75 44.03 -0.89
CA LEU A 162 0.55 43.58 -0.38
C LEU A 162 0.75 43.92 1.10
N GLN A 163 -0.05 44.84 1.67
CA GLN A 163 -0.01 45.16 3.10
C GLN A 163 -0.74 44.13 3.98
N GLU A 164 -1.58 43.27 3.39
CA GLU A 164 -2.47 42.34 4.10
C GLU A 164 -1.89 40.91 4.14
N GLN A 165 -1.26 40.53 5.26
CA GLN A 165 -0.55 39.24 5.39
C GLN A 165 -1.45 38.02 5.08
N ASN A 166 -2.74 38.12 5.39
CA ASN A 166 -3.73 37.07 5.18
C ASN A 166 -4.10 36.81 3.71
N LEU A 167 -3.72 37.72 2.80
CA LEU A 167 -4.06 37.68 1.37
C LEU A 167 -2.86 37.29 0.49
N LEU A 168 -1.64 37.30 1.05
CA LEU A 168 -0.40 37.06 0.31
C LEU A 168 -0.30 35.63 -0.26
N GLY A 169 -0.81 34.62 0.47
CA GLY A 169 -0.86 33.23 -0.02
C GLY A 169 -1.75 33.06 -1.25
N PRO A 170 -3.04 33.41 -1.18
CA PRO A 170 -3.91 33.40 -2.35
C PRO A 170 -3.37 34.21 -3.54
N MET A 171 -2.80 35.39 -3.29
CA MET A 171 -2.12 36.18 -4.32
C MET A 171 -0.99 35.40 -5.00
N LEU A 172 -0.23 34.62 -4.22
CA LEU A 172 0.86 33.81 -4.76
C LEU A 172 0.34 32.70 -5.67
N THR A 173 -0.75 32.02 -5.30
CA THR A 173 -1.36 30.99 -6.16
C THR A 173 -1.72 31.57 -7.52
N VAL A 174 -2.34 32.76 -7.55
CA VAL A 174 -2.74 33.40 -8.80
C VAL A 174 -1.54 33.86 -9.63
N ALA A 175 -0.52 34.42 -8.99
CA ALA A 175 0.75 34.73 -9.65
C ALA A 175 1.46 33.46 -10.17
N GLY A 176 1.18 32.30 -9.58
CA GLY A 176 1.62 31.00 -10.06
C GLY A 176 0.96 30.62 -11.40
N TYR A 177 -0.36 30.75 -11.51
CA TYR A 177 -1.12 30.33 -12.72
C TYR A 177 -0.60 31.04 -13.97
N THR A 178 -0.26 32.31 -13.81
CA THR A 178 0.16 33.21 -14.89
C THR A 178 1.65 33.20 -15.16
N GLY A 179 2.45 32.62 -14.26
CA GLY A 179 3.90 32.77 -14.29
C GLY A 179 4.39 34.22 -14.05
N ASP A 180 3.59 35.11 -13.44
CA ASP A 180 3.99 36.50 -13.15
C ASP A 180 5.08 36.55 -12.06
N ALA A 181 6.33 36.41 -12.51
CA ALA A 181 7.49 36.45 -11.64
C ALA A 181 7.70 37.80 -10.96
N ALA A 182 7.14 38.91 -11.47
CA ALA A 182 7.26 40.21 -10.81
C ALA A 182 6.35 40.27 -9.59
N LEU A 183 5.07 39.91 -9.75
CA LEU A 183 4.12 39.83 -8.65
C LEU A 183 4.56 38.81 -7.59
N GLN A 184 5.05 37.63 -7.98
CA GLN A 184 5.59 36.66 -7.02
C GLN A 184 6.71 37.27 -6.16
N ARG A 185 7.62 38.04 -6.75
CA ARG A 185 8.70 38.72 -6.00
C ARG A 185 8.17 39.77 -5.02
N GLU A 186 7.20 40.57 -5.45
CA GLU A 186 6.60 41.61 -4.60
C GLU A 186 5.85 40.99 -3.41
N ILE A 187 5.05 39.96 -3.64
CA ILE A 187 4.37 39.19 -2.58
C ILE A 187 5.39 38.67 -1.58
N MET A 188 6.46 38.03 -2.07
CA MET A 188 7.46 37.43 -1.21
C MET A 188 8.31 38.45 -0.42
N GLN A 189 8.45 39.68 -0.93
CA GLN A 189 9.05 40.79 -0.18
C GLN A 189 8.12 41.32 0.91
N ALA A 190 6.81 41.31 0.67
CA ALA A 190 5.81 41.76 1.62
C ALA A 190 5.53 40.73 2.73
N TRP A 191 5.75 39.44 2.47
CA TRP A 191 5.39 38.36 3.38
C TRP A 191 6.38 38.22 4.54
N LYS A 192 5.89 38.42 5.77
CA LYS A 192 6.67 38.21 7.00
C LYS A 192 6.56 36.75 7.46
N LEU A 193 7.43 35.89 6.93
CA LEU A 193 7.43 34.44 7.22
C LEU A 193 7.42 34.10 8.71
N SER A 194 8.25 34.78 9.50
CA SER A 194 8.43 34.49 10.94
C SER A 194 7.17 34.72 11.79
N SER A 195 6.17 35.44 11.25
CA SER A 195 4.87 35.65 11.90
C SER A 195 3.75 34.81 11.29
N SER A 196 4.01 34.07 10.20
CA SER A 196 2.98 33.41 9.40
C SER A 196 3.17 31.91 9.22
N ILE A 197 4.32 31.36 9.61
CA ILE A 197 4.58 29.92 9.55
C ILE A 197 5.22 29.47 10.87
N ALA A 198 4.73 28.37 11.44
CA ALA A 198 5.28 27.76 12.63
C ALA A 198 6.77 27.41 12.42
N PRO A 199 7.67 27.72 13.37
CA PRO A 199 9.11 27.47 13.21
C PRO A 199 9.44 26.02 12.86
N ASN A 200 8.81 25.05 13.52
CA ASN A 200 9.02 23.62 13.28
C ASN A 200 8.55 23.19 11.89
N LEU A 201 7.49 23.83 11.38
CA LEU A 201 6.98 23.58 10.04
C LEU A 201 7.93 24.10 8.96
N LEU A 202 8.63 25.22 9.20
CA LEU A 202 9.68 25.72 8.30
C LEU A 202 10.82 24.71 8.15
N TYR A 203 11.30 24.11 9.24
CA TYR A 203 12.33 23.07 9.17
C TYR A 203 11.83 21.82 8.44
N LEU A 204 10.60 21.40 8.70
CA LEU A 204 9.99 20.27 8.00
C LEU A 204 9.88 20.50 6.49
N HIS A 205 9.37 21.66 6.07
CA HIS A 205 9.23 22.01 4.65
C HIS A 205 10.59 22.27 3.98
N HIS A 206 11.58 22.78 4.72
CA HIS A 206 12.95 22.86 4.26
C HIS A 206 13.52 21.46 3.95
N ASN A 207 13.36 20.51 4.87
CA ASN A 207 13.83 19.14 4.68
C ASN A 207 13.04 18.43 3.56
N LEU A 208 11.76 18.76 3.39
CA LEU A 208 10.95 18.30 2.25
C LEU A 208 11.54 18.77 0.92
N LEU A 209 11.92 20.06 0.79
CA LEU A 209 12.60 20.56 -0.41
C LEU A 209 13.94 19.85 -0.65
N HIS A 210 14.71 19.61 0.41
CA HIS A 210 15.98 18.89 0.31
C HIS A 210 15.82 17.43 -0.11
N SER A 211 14.66 16.85 0.15
CA SER A 211 14.29 15.51 -0.34
C SER A 211 14.05 15.44 -1.85
N VAL A 212 14.04 16.55 -2.58
CA VAL A 212 13.82 16.55 -4.03
C VAL A 212 15.17 16.46 -4.74
N SER A 213 15.24 15.69 -5.83
CA SER A 213 16.44 15.62 -6.68
C SER A 213 16.79 16.99 -7.26
N LYS A 214 18.06 17.16 -7.68
CA LYS A 214 18.54 18.43 -8.24
C LYS A 214 17.81 18.74 -9.55
N ASN A 215 17.29 19.97 -9.68
CA ASN A 215 16.40 20.37 -10.79
C ASN A 215 15.11 19.55 -10.90
N GLY A 216 14.71 18.87 -9.82
CA GLY A 216 13.51 18.04 -9.78
C GLY A 216 12.23 18.85 -9.55
N PHE A 217 11.11 18.15 -9.63
CA PHE A 217 9.77 18.71 -9.48
C PHE A 217 9.08 18.11 -8.27
N LEU A 218 8.52 18.94 -7.39
CA LEU A 218 7.74 18.49 -6.24
C LEU A 218 6.26 18.77 -6.49
N VAL A 219 5.48 17.71 -6.70
CA VAL A 219 4.03 17.82 -6.89
C VAL A 219 3.34 17.79 -5.53
N VAL A 220 2.66 18.89 -5.20
CA VAL A 220 1.93 19.07 -3.94
C VAL A 220 0.43 19.27 -4.20
N HIS A 221 -0.40 18.81 -3.27
CA HIS A 221 -1.87 18.92 -3.35
C HIS A 221 -2.45 19.86 -2.29
N ASP A 222 -1.62 20.30 -1.34
CA ASP A 222 -2.01 21.26 -0.30
C ASP A 222 -1.48 22.64 -0.70
N GLU A 223 -2.39 23.61 -0.83
CA GLU A 223 -2.06 24.97 -1.25
C GLU A 223 -1.21 25.71 -0.20
N ASP A 224 -1.46 25.45 1.10
CA ASP A 224 -0.69 26.05 2.18
C ASP A 224 0.77 25.56 2.12
N LEU A 225 0.95 24.26 1.83
CA LEU A 225 2.27 23.68 1.56
C LEU A 225 2.95 24.34 0.36
N TYR A 226 2.23 24.54 -0.76
CA TYR A 226 2.76 25.26 -1.93
C TYR A 226 3.27 26.66 -1.54
N TRP A 227 2.49 27.42 -0.77
CA TRP A 227 2.88 28.75 -0.29
C TRP A 227 4.14 28.72 0.56
N SER A 228 4.19 27.79 1.52
CA SER A 228 5.33 27.67 2.42
C SER A 228 6.62 27.34 1.67
N LEU A 229 6.57 26.39 0.73
CA LEU A 229 7.72 25.97 -0.04
C LEU A 229 8.25 27.09 -0.93
N LYS A 230 7.38 27.76 -1.70
CA LYS A 230 7.77 28.92 -2.53
C LYS A 230 8.36 30.05 -1.68
N SER A 231 7.80 30.28 -0.50
CA SER A 231 8.31 31.29 0.44
C SER A 231 9.70 30.95 0.98
N ILE A 232 9.94 29.69 1.33
CA ILE A 232 11.26 29.21 1.78
C ILE A 232 12.29 29.40 0.66
N GLN A 233 11.97 29.00 -0.57
CA GLN A 233 12.86 29.13 -1.73
C GLN A 233 13.23 30.59 -2.02
N TYR A 234 12.28 31.51 -1.86
CA TYR A 234 12.53 32.91 -2.09
C TYR A 234 13.36 33.54 -0.97
N GLN A 235 12.88 33.49 0.28
CA GLN A 235 13.43 34.27 1.40
C GLN A 235 14.77 33.74 1.87
N TYR A 236 14.92 32.42 1.96
CA TYR A 236 16.16 31.79 2.41
C TYR A 236 17.10 31.40 1.28
N LYS A 237 16.68 31.59 0.01
CA LYS A 237 17.45 31.22 -1.19
C LYS A 237 17.85 29.74 -1.24
N HIS A 238 17.09 28.86 -0.58
CA HIS A 238 17.31 27.42 -0.58
C HIS A 238 16.58 26.74 -1.74
N ARG A 239 17.20 25.70 -2.32
CA ARG A 239 16.61 24.82 -3.35
C ARG A 239 15.79 25.52 -4.44
N ARG A 240 16.29 26.65 -4.98
CA ARG A 240 15.67 27.36 -6.11
C ARG A 240 15.72 26.60 -7.42
N ASP A 241 16.50 25.52 -7.46
CA ASP A 241 16.53 24.56 -8.56
C ASP A 241 15.27 23.69 -8.63
N VAL A 242 14.56 23.52 -7.51
CA VAL A 242 13.35 22.70 -7.45
C VAL A 242 12.15 23.52 -7.92
N GLU A 243 11.35 22.96 -8.82
CA GLU A 243 10.03 23.54 -9.13
C GLU A 243 8.94 22.88 -8.30
N VAL A 244 8.14 23.69 -7.61
CA VAL A 244 7.00 23.20 -6.79
C VAL A 244 5.73 23.37 -7.62
N ILE A 245 5.12 22.24 -7.99
CA ILE A 245 3.91 22.19 -8.81
C ILE A 245 2.73 21.94 -7.88
N PHE A 246 1.77 22.88 -7.85
CA PHE A 246 0.50 22.65 -7.15
C PHE A 246 -0.47 21.92 -8.09
N SER A 247 -0.88 20.70 -7.72
CA SER A 247 -1.64 19.79 -8.58
C SER A 247 -2.94 20.39 -9.11
N HIS A 248 -3.61 21.21 -8.32
CA HIS A 248 -4.85 21.87 -8.75
C HIS A 248 -4.63 22.78 -9.96
N MET A 249 -3.45 23.39 -10.07
CA MET A 249 -3.13 24.28 -11.18
C MET A 249 -2.99 23.53 -12.50
N LEU A 250 -2.72 22.22 -12.46
CA LEU A 250 -2.65 21.39 -13.66
C LEU A 250 -3.99 21.27 -14.38
N LEU A 251 -5.12 21.67 -13.77
CA LEU A 251 -6.41 21.75 -14.46
C LEU A 251 -6.45 22.89 -15.50
N ASP A 252 -5.60 23.90 -15.34
CA ASP A 252 -5.50 25.05 -16.24
C ASP A 252 -4.62 24.75 -17.46
N SER A 253 -5.12 25.00 -18.67
CA SER A 253 -4.36 24.78 -19.89
C SER A 253 -3.20 25.74 -20.10
N GLU A 254 -3.33 27.01 -19.68
CA GLU A 254 -2.24 28.00 -19.82
C GLU A 254 -1.08 27.63 -18.88
N TYR A 255 -1.38 27.18 -17.67
CA TYR A 255 -0.35 26.70 -16.74
C TYR A 255 0.35 25.43 -17.25
N ARG A 256 -0.38 24.49 -17.85
CA ARG A 256 0.21 23.30 -18.49
C ARG A 256 1.13 23.66 -19.65
N GLU A 257 0.75 24.64 -20.47
CA GLU A 257 1.58 25.17 -21.55
C GLU A 257 2.83 25.86 -20.98
N LEU A 258 2.71 26.60 -19.89
CA LEU A 258 3.85 27.22 -19.20
C LEU A 258 4.87 26.17 -18.75
N LEU A 259 4.41 25.09 -18.11
CA LEU A 259 5.28 23.98 -17.68
C LEU A 259 5.95 23.28 -18.86
N HIS A 260 5.23 23.10 -19.97
CA HIS A 260 5.77 22.56 -21.20
C HIS A 260 6.87 23.46 -21.79
N GLN A 261 6.61 24.76 -21.94
CA GLN A 261 7.56 25.70 -22.53
C GLN A 261 8.81 25.90 -21.66
N GLN A 262 8.64 25.99 -20.34
CA GLN A 262 9.74 26.28 -19.42
C GLN A 262 10.60 25.05 -19.13
N PHE A 263 9.97 23.89 -18.97
CA PHE A 263 10.66 22.70 -18.47
C PHE A 263 10.63 21.54 -19.47
N GLY A 264 9.90 21.64 -20.58
CA GLY A 264 9.75 20.53 -21.54
C GLY A 264 9.00 19.35 -20.94
N LEU A 265 8.11 19.58 -19.97
CA LEU A 265 7.27 18.54 -19.37
C LEU A 265 6.14 18.14 -20.32
N VAL A 266 5.71 16.87 -20.24
CA VAL A 266 4.55 16.37 -20.99
C VAL A 266 3.28 16.70 -20.20
N THR A 267 2.38 17.50 -20.78
CA THR A 267 1.21 18.04 -20.07
C THR A 267 -0.14 17.86 -20.79
N ASP A 268 -0.16 17.59 -22.10
CA ASP A 268 -1.40 17.53 -22.91
C ASP A 268 -2.04 16.15 -23.03
N GLN A 269 -1.81 15.26 -22.05
CA GLN A 269 -2.37 13.91 -22.10
C GLN A 269 -3.84 13.89 -21.69
N LYS A 270 -4.66 13.14 -22.45
CA LYS A 270 -6.04 12.88 -22.06
C LYS A 270 -6.06 11.86 -20.93
N PRO A 271 -6.66 12.17 -19.78
CA PRO A 271 -6.72 11.24 -18.67
C PRO A 271 -7.62 10.03 -18.99
N GLU A 272 -7.15 8.81 -18.74
CA GLU A 272 -7.93 7.57 -18.85
C GLU A 272 -8.05 6.89 -17.48
N GLU A 273 -9.23 6.94 -16.86
CA GLU A 273 -9.46 6.37 -15.52
C GLU A 273 -9.15 4.87 -15.42
N SER A 274 -9.28 4.11 -16.53
CA SER A 274 -9.02 2.66 -16.57
C SER A 274 -7.58 2.28 -16.26
N GLN A 275 -6.64 3.23 -16.32
CA GLN A 275 -5.22 2.99 -16.08
C GLN A 275 -4.87 2.94 -14.57
N PHE A 276 -5.76 3.41 -13.69
CA PHE A 276 -5.49 3.57 -12.25
C PHE A 276 -6.33 2.63 -11.37
N ALA A 277 -5.82 2.34 -10.17
CA ALA A 277 -6.36 1.31 -9.28
C ALA A 277 -7.76 1.60 -8.72
N THR A 278 -8.16 2.88 -8.63
CA THR A 278 -9.43 3.31 -8.02
C THR A 278 -10.38 3.89 -9.05
N ARG A 279 -11.63 3.41 -9.11
CA ARG A 279 -12.71 4.05 -9.90
C ARG A 279 -13.21 5.31 -9.17
N TYR A 280 -13.66 6.32 -9.91
CA TYR A 280 -14.17 7.61 -9.38
C TYR A 280 -13.10 8.52 -8.77
N LEU A 281 -12.06 8.85 -9.54
CA LEU A 281 -11.07 9.85 -9.15
C LEU A 281 -11.64 11.25 -9.39
N SER A 282 -11.27 12.23 -8.56
CA SER A 282 -11.58 13.62 -8.88
C SER A 282 -10.69 14.07 -10.04
N ASP A 283 -11.19 14.98 -10.89
CA ASP A 283 -10.46 15.51 -12.05
C ASP A 283 -9.03 15.96 -11.71
N GLU A 284 -8.86 16.61 -10.56
CA GLU A 284 -7.54 17.02 -10.07
C GLU A 284 -6.59 15.83 -9.84
N VAL A 285 -7.05 14.79 -9.14
CA VAL A 285 -6.20 13.63 -8.81
C VAL A 285 -5.88 12.86 -10.08
N LEU A 286 -6.86 12.72 -10.97
CA LEU A 286 -6.69 12.08 -12.25
C LEU A 286 -5.70 12.84 -13.14
N MET A 287 -5.79 14.17 -13.19
CA MET A 287 -4.85 15.03 -13.90
C MET A 287 -3.44 14.93 -13.31
N ALA A 288 -3.30 14.98 -11.99
CA ALA A 288 -2.01 14.83 -11.32
C ALA A 288 -1.36 13.48 -11.63
N LEU A 289 -2.12 12.38 -11.54
CA LEU A 289 -1.63 11.04 -11.87
C LEU A 289 -1.17 10.97 -13.33
N THR A 290 -1.98 11.47 -14.27
CA THR A 290 -1.65 11.49 -15.70
C THR A 290 -0.39 12.31 -15.96
N PHE A 291 -0.26 13.47 -15.33
CA PHE A 291 0.94 14.29 -15.43
C PHE A 291 2.18 13.58 -14.89
N ILE A 292 2.07 12.91 -13.74
CA ILE A 292 3.19 12.20 -13.09
C ILE A 292 3.66 11.04 -13.97
N THR A 293 2.74 10.18 -14.43
CA THR A 293 3.08 8.99 -15.23
C THR A 293 3.57 9.33 -16.63
N ALA A 294 3.20 10.49 -17.18
CA ALA A 294 3.73 10.96 -18.46
C ALA A 294 5.19 11.47 -18.37
N ASN A 295 5.79 11.56 -17.16
CA ASN A 295 7.10 12.16 -16.92
C ASN A 295 8.00 11.32 -15.95
N PRO A 296 8.16 9.99 -16.16
CA PRO A 296 8.68 9.10 -15.12
C PRO A 296 10.15 9.32 -14.72
N ASP A 297 11.01 9.82 -15.62
CA ASP A 297 12.43 10.11 -15.35
C ASP A 297 12.75 11.61 -15.23
N ARG A 298 11.74 12.45 -15.02
CA ARG A 298 11.93 13.90 -14.92
C ARG A 298 12.29 14.36 -13.51
N GLY A 299 12.58 13.44 -12.59
CA GLY A 299 12.79 13.75 -11.18
C GLY A 299 11.50 14.27 -10.55
N ILE A 300 10.38 13.56 -10.74
CA ILE A 300 9.10 13.89 -10.14
C ILE A 300 9.05 13.31 -8.72
N HIS A 301 8.75 14.16 -7.75
CA HIS A 301 8.65 13.80 -6.34
C HIS A 301 7.25 14.08 -5.79
N LEU A 302 6.82 13.24 -4.86
CA LEU A 302 5.60 13.37 -4.08
C LEU A 302 5.94 13.38 -2.58
N PRO A 303 5.35 14.26 -1.76
CA PRO A 303 5.48 14.15 -0.31
C PRO A 303 5.00 12.79 0.21
N LEU A 304 5.63 12.25 1.26
CA LEU A 304 5.23 10.97 1.87
C LEU A 304 3.78 10.93 2.37
N TRP A 305 3.17 12.09 2.61
CA TRP A 305 1.75 12.19 2.98
C TRP A 305 0.78 12.27 1.80
N SER A 306 1.24 12.23 0.55
CA SER A 306 0.41 12.15 -0.67
C SER A 306 -0.18 10.76 -0.90
N LYS A 307 -0.71 10.12 0.16
CA LYS A 307 -1.15 8.72 0.16
C LYS A 307 -2.17 8.40 -0.93
N ARG A 308 -3.08 9.33 -1.24
CA ARG A 308 -4.14 9.14 -2.24
C ARG A 308 -3.61 9.05 -3.67
N ILE A 309 -2.55 9.82 -3.98
CA ILE A 309 -1.88 9.76 -5.28
C ILE A 309 -0.98 8.52 -5.32
N ALA A 310 -0.13 8.35 -4.30
CA ALA A 310 0.80 7.23 -4.22
C ALA A 310 0.11 5.85 -4.27
N SER A 311 -1.06 5.68 -3.64
CA SER A 311 -1.81 4.42 -3.69
C SER A 311 -2.28 4.01 -5.08
N ASN A 312 -2.40 4.97 -6.01
CA ASN A 312 -2.79 4.71 -7.40
C ASN A 312 -1.59 4.49 -8.33
N LEU A 313 -0.37 4.73 -7.85
CA LEU A 313 0.88 4.52 -8.59
C LEU A 313 1.61 3.22 -8.19
N ARG A 314 0.93 2.26 -7.56
CA ARG A 314 1.54 1.01 -7.05
C ARG A 314 2.21 0.13 -8.11
N LYS A 315 1.92 0.36 -9.39
CA LYS A 315 2.55 -0.36 -10.51
C LYS A 315 3.83 0.30 -11.00
N GLU A 316 4.10 1.52 -10.55
CA GLU A 316 5.22 2.34 -11.00
C GLU A 316 6.43 2.18 -10.07
N PRO A 317 7.67 2.31 -10.60
CA PRO A 317 8.89 2.25 -9.80
C PRO A 317 9.06 3.53 -8.96
N ILE A 318 8.73 3.44 -7.67
CA ILE A 318 8.72 4.56 -6.73
C ILE A 318 9.66 4.29 -5.55
N TYR A 319 10.51 5.27 -5.23
CA TYR A 319 11.57 5.15 -4.23
C TYR A 319 11.39 6.19 -3.12
N VAL A 320 11.44 5.78 -1.85
CA VAL A 320 11.57 6.75 -0.74
C VAL A 320 12.98 7.28 -0.73
N VAL A 321 13.13 8.60 -0.81
CA VAL A 321 14.44 9.25 -0.82
C VAL A 321 14.58 10.26 0.32
N GLY A 322 13.70 10.25 1.31
CA GLY A 322 13.67 11.21 2.41
C GLY A 322 12.23 11.47 2.83
N LEU A 323 11.81 12.73 2.88
CA LEU A 323 10.40 13.11 3.08
C LEU A 323 9.56 13.06 1.79
N THR A 324 10.16 12.60 0.68
CA THR A 324 9.47 12.40 -0.59
C THR A 324 9.64 10.98 -1.13
N MET A 325 8.71 10.60 -1.99
CA MET A 325 8.78 9.49 -2.93
C MET A 325 9.19 10.04 -4.29
N GLN A 326 10.19 9.44 -4.93
CA GLN A 326 10.64 9.76 -6.28
C GLN A 326 10.17 8.69 -7.26
N LEU A 327 9.55 9.11 -8.36
CA LEU A 327 9.33 8.25 -9.52
C LEU A 327 10.61 8.18 -10.35
N SER A 328 11.04 6.98 -10.73
CA SER A 328 12.27 6.76 -11.50
C SER A 328 12.23 5.40 -12.19
N GLU A 329 12.32 5.34 -13.53
CA GLU A 329 12.49 4.06 -14.23
C GLU A 329 13.89 3.49 -14.02
N ALA A 330 14.87 4.38 -13.86
CA ALA A 330 16.21 4.00 -13.46
C ALA A 330 16.25 3.62 -11.97
N ASP A 331 16.96 2.54 -11.64
CA ASP A 331 17.16 2.15 -10.25
C ASP A 331 17.89 3.24 -9.46
N LEU A 332 17.35 3.61 -8.30
CA LEU A 332 17.96 4.55 -7.35
C LEU A 332 18.54 3.82 -6.14
N ASP A 333 19.76 4.17 -5.74
CA ASP A 333 20.28 3.82 -4.41
C ASP A 333 19.65 4.76 -3.37
N ASN A 334 18.42 4.43 -3.03
CA ASN A 334 17.58 5.29 -2.22
C ASN A 334 18.05 5.32 -0.74
N LEU A 335 18.69 4.26 -0.25
CA LEU A 335 19.26 4.22 1.09
C LEU A 335 20.46 5.16 1.24
N ALA A 336 21.40 5.16 0.29
CA ALA A 336 22.51 6.12 0.31
C ALA A 336 22.02 7.58 0.26
N ILE A 337 20.98 7.84 -0.55
CA ILE A 337 20.35 9.16 -0.63
C ILE A 337 19.69 9.54 0.71
N ILE A 338 18.97 8.62 1.34
CA ILE A 338 18.32 8.83 2.65
C ILE A 338 19.38 9.16 3.69
N ARG A 339 20.45 8.36 3.78
CA ARG A 339 21.53 8.55 4.74
C ARG A 339 22.17 9.91 4.61
N GLU A 340 22.61 10.27 3.39
CA GLU A 340 23.23 11.56 3.11
C GLU A 340 22.31 12.71 3.54
N ARG A 341 21.02 12.63 3.22
CA ARG A 341 20.05 13.67 3.57
C ARG A 341 19.84 13.79 5.07
N LEU A 342 19.62 12.68 5.76
CA LEU A 342 19.37 12.67 7.20
C LEU A 342 20.58 13.12 8.00
N GLU A 343 21.79 12.69 7.61
CA GLU A 343 23.03 13.00 8.32
C GLU A 343 23.56 14.39 7.99
N ASN A 344 23.45 14.84 6.73
CA ASN A 344 24.19 16.01 6.24
C ASN A 344 23.32 17.17 5.73
N GLU A 345 22.08 16.92 5.28
CA GLU A 345 21.24 17.99 4.68
C GLU A 345 20.07 18.44 5.56
N PHE A 346 19.51 17.54 6.38
CA PHE A 346 18.29 17.83 7.13
C PHE A 346 18.58 18.58 8.42
N TYR A 347 17.76 19.61 8.68
CA TYR A 347 17.73 20.25 9.98
C TYR A 347 16.89 19.41 10.93
N LEU A 348 17.54 18.58 11.75
CA LEU A 348 16.87 17.66 12.68
C LEU A 348 16.92 18.10 14.14
N ASP A 349 17.68 19.15 14.47
CA ASP A 349 17.85 19.58 15.86
C ASP A 349 16.53 19.97 16.53
N TYR A 350 15.57 20.49 15.77
CA TYR A 350 14.23 20.83 16.27
C TYR A 350 13.38 19.61 16.66
N LEU A 351 13.76 18.41 16.21
CA LEU A 351 13.17 17.13 16.65
C LEU A 351 13.87 16.59 17.91
N LYS A 352 15.12 17.00 18.14
CA LYS A 352 15.93 16.58 19.30
C LYS A 352 15.66 17.44 20.54
N VAL A 353 15.39 18.73 20.32
CA VAL A 353 15.23 19.76 21.35
C VAL A 353 14.03 20.64 21.02
N ASP A 354 13.15 20.84 21.99
CA ASP A 354 12.03 21.77 21.86
C ASP A 354 12.51 23.22 22.03
N PHE A 355 12.81 23.89 20.92
CA PHE A 355 13.19 25.30 20.92
C PHE A 355 12.01 26.26 21.11
N THR A 356 10.79 25.76 20.92
CA THR A 356 9.52 26.49 21.05
C THR A 356 8.70 25.85 22.15
N GLN A 357 7.96 26.64 22.95
CA GLN A 357 7.03 26.05 23.92
C GLN A 357 6.05 25.12 23.17
N PRO A 358 5.85 23.88 23.62
CA PRO A 358 5.02 22.92 22.91
C PRO A 358 3.57 23.40 22.93
N SER A 359 3.11 23.91 21.77
CA SER A 359 1.69 24.07 21.51
C SER A 359 1.15 22.71 21.07
N PRO A 360 0.07 22.19 21.68
CA PRO A 360 -0.59 20.99 21.17
C PRO A 360 -1.21 21.20 19.78
N TYR A 361 -1.21 22.44 19.29
CA TYR A 361 -1.72 22.87 17.99
C TYR A 361 -0.59 23.27 17.02
N ASP A 362 0.66 22.90 17.30
CA ASP A 362 1.76 23.11 16.35
C ASP A 362 1.42 22.45 15.00
N ALA A 363 1.55 23.25 13.94
CA ALA A 363 1.20 22.86 12.58
C ALA A 363 2.11 21.75 12.02
N SER A 364 3.34 21.58 12.55
CA SER A 364 4.27 20.53 12.09
C SER A 364 3.93 19.14 12.61
N THR A 365 3.38 19.04 13.83
CA THR A 365 3.22 17.76 14.55
C THR A 365 2.58 16.65 13.71
N PRO A 366 1.46 16.87 12.98
CA PRO A 366 0.85 15.80 12.17
C PRO A 366 1.75 15.24 11.06
N PHE A 367 2.74 16.02 10.62
CA PHE A 367 3.64 15.71 9.51
C PHE A 367 4.98 15.13 9.99
N GLU A 368 5.42 15.44 11.21
CA GLU A 368 6.68 14.93 11.78
C GLU A 368 6.75 13.40 11.80
N ARG A 369 5.60 12.71 11.90
CA ARG A 369 5.53 11.24 11.80
C ARG A 369 6.15 10.67 10.52
N HIS A 370 6.26 11.45 9.44
CA HIS A 370 6.80 10.96 8.17
C HIS A 370 8.34 10.88 8.19
N TYR A 371 9.03 11.46 9.19
CA TYR A 371 10.45 11.19 9.41
C TYR A 371 10.71 9.76 9.88
N LEU A 372 9.73 9.11 10.52
CA LEU A 372 9.85 7.72 10.99
C LEU A 372 10.17 6.79 9.83
N VAL A 373 9.71 7.10 8.61
CA VAL A 373 9.95 6.25 7.44
C VAL A 373 11.42 6.20 7.02
N PRO A 374 12.04 7.31 6.58
CA PRO A 374 13.44 7.32 6.21
C PRO A 374 14.37 7.03 7.39
N MET A 375 14.02 7.41 8.63
CA MET A 375 14.84 7.08 9.81
C MET A 375 14.85 5.58 10.08
N PHE A 376 13.72 4.89 9.95
CA PHE A 376 13.66 3.44 10.13
C PHE A 376 14.50 2.70 9.07
N LEU A 377 14.46 3.16 7.81
CA LEU A 377 15.29 2.61 6.74
C LEU A 377 16.79 2.80 7.03
N LEU A 378 17.17 3.96 7.58
CA LEU A 378 18.55 4.22 8.01
C LEU A 378 18.96 3.35 9.21
N VAL A 379 18.10 3.20 10.23
CA VAL A 379 18.37 2.34 11.39
C VAL A 379 18.69 0.91 10.93
N ARG A 380 17.86 0.34 10.05
CA ARG A 380 18.10 -1.01 9.50
C ARG A 380 19.44 -1.11 8.78
N GLN A 381 19.75 -0.14 7.92
CA GLN A 381 21.03 -0.10 7.22
C GLN A 381 22.23 -0.02 8.19
N LEU A 382 22.09 0.72 9.31
CA LEU A 382 23.13 0.84 10.32
C LEU A 382 23.27 -0.44 11.15
N ASP A 383 22.16 -1.09 11.51
CA ASP A 383 22.14 -2.38 12.19
C ASP A 383 22.80 -3.48 11.33
N GLU A 384 22.46 -3.53 10.04
CA GLU A 384 23.09 -4.39 9.03
C GLU A 384 24.61 -4.18 8.93
N ALA A 385 25.06 -2.92 9.02
CA ALA A 385 26.46 -2.55 8.99
C ALA A 385 27.19 -2.78 10.34
N GLY A 386 26.49 -3.25 11.38
CA GLY A 386 27.03 -3.43 12.73
C GLY A 386 27.31 -2.12 13.47
N ALA A 387 26.73 -0.99 13.02
CA ALA A 387 26.87 0.34 13.61
C ALA A 387 25.81 0.58 14.71
N THR A 388 25.75 -0.32 15.69
CA THR A 388 24.66 -0.37 16.70
C THR A 388 24.50 0.93 17.48
N GLU A 389 25.59 1.61 17.86
CA GLU A 389 25.50 2.89 18.59
C GLU A 389 24.83 4.00 17.76
N GLU A 390 25.08 4.02 16.44
CA GLU A 390 24.46 4.98 15.53
C GLU A 390 22.99 4.62 15.30
N ALA A 391 22.69 3.33 15.10
CA ALA A 391 21.32 2.82 14.96
C ALA A 391 20.48 3.16 16.21
N ASP A 392 21.00 2.92 17.41
CA ASP A 392 20.37 3.28 18.68
C ASP A 392 20.11 4.79 18.77
N ALA A 393 21.05 5.63 18.32
CA ALA A 393 20.86 7.09 18.34
C ALA A 393 19.70 7.54 17.44
N TRP A 394 19.57 6.93 16.25
CA TRP A 394 18.45 7.18 15.34
C TRP A 394 17.13 6.63 15.87
N TRP A 395 17.13 5.43 16.46
CA TRP A 395 15.96 4.85 17.11
C TRP A 395 15.44 5.75 18.25
N ASN A 396 16.34 6.23 19.11
CA ASN A 396 15.99 7.17 20.18
C ASN A 396 15.38 8.47 19.64
N LEU A 397 15.82 8.96 18.48
CA LEU A 397 15.21 10.12 17.83
C LEU A 397 13.80 9.79 17.32
N MET A 398 13.61 8.60 16.73
CA MET A 398 12.28 8.14 16.30
C MET A 398 11.30 8.04 17.48
N GLU A 399 11.73 7.51 18.63
CA GLU A 399 10.91 7.45 19.83
C GLU A 399 10.50 8.84 20.35
N LYS A 400 11.41 9.83 20.27
CA LYS A 400 11.09 11.23 20.59
C LYS A 400 10.03 11.81 19.65
N VAL A 401 10.18 11.57 18.35
CA VAL A 401 9.19 11.98 17.35
C VAL A 401 7.85 11.30 17.64
N TRP A 402 7.85 10.01 17.95
CA TRP A 402 6.65 9.25 18.30
C TRP A 402 5.93 9.80 19.53
N ALA A 403 6.67 10.09 20.60
CA ALA A 403 6.11 10.66 21.83
C ALA A 403 5.47 12.04 21.60
N ARG A 404 6.07 12.89 20.76
CA ARG A 404 5.54 14.22 20.39
C ARG A 404 4.18 14.15 19.68
N LEU A 405 3.86 13.04 19.02
CA LEU A 405 2.57 12.84 18.36
C LEU A 405 1.41 12.58 19.34
N GLY A 406 1.68 12.52 20.65
CA GLY A 406 0.67 12.20 21.68
C GLY A 406 0.11 10.78 21.54
N LYS A 407 0.90 9.86 20.99
CA LYS A 407 0.54 8.45 20.82
C LYS A 407 0.94 7.65 22.07
N GLU A 408 0.02 6.81 22.53
CA GLU A 408 0.25 5.86 23.63
C GLU A 408 0.65 4.51 23.04
N GLY A 409 1.73 3.90 23.56
CA GLY A 409 2.26 2.60 23.14
C GLY A 409 3.68 2.69 22.56
N PRO A 410 4.47 1.59 22.62
CA PRO A 410 5.83 1.55 22.10
C PRO A 410 5.83 1.69 20.57
N LEU A 411 6.78 2.46 20.04
CA LEU A 411 6.93 2.70 18.60
C LEU A 411 7.12 1.39 17.82
N GLU A 412 7.83 0.43 18.41
CA GLU A 412 8.07 -0.90 17.85
C GLU A 412 6.77 -1.64 17.51
N GLU A 413 5.77 -1.60 18.40
CA GLU A 413 4.46 -2.22 18.14
C GLU A 413 3.71 -1.55 16.99
N GLU A 414 3.86 -0.24 16.81
CA GLU A 414 3.21 0.50 15.72
C GLU A 414 3.85 0.20 14.38
N ILE A 415 5.19 0.20 14.30
CA ILE A 415 5.93 -0.13 13.07
C ILE A 415 5.55 -1.53 12.61
N ASN A 416 5.38 -2.47 13.54
CA ASN A 416 5.03 -3.86 13.28
C ASN A 416 3.54 -4.09 12.96
N ARG A 417 2.70 -3.04 12.90
CA ARG A 417 1.30 -3.19 12.48
C ARG A 417 1.22 -3.48 10.98
N PRO A 418 0.36 -4.43 10.54
CA PRO A 418 0.20 -4.78 9.12
C PRO A 418 -0.01 -3.58 8.19
N SER A 419 -0.77 -2.56 8.62
CA SER A 419 -1.05 -1.37 7.81
C SER A 419 0.15 -0.43 7.60
N LEU A 420 1.15 -0.49 8.48
CA LEU A 420 2.41 0.23 8.34
C LEU A 420 3.46 -0.67 7.71
N ASN A 421 3.51 -1.96 8.06
CA ASN A 421 4.32 -2.96 7.38
C ASN A 421 4.02 -3.04 5.88
N ASP A 422 2.77 -2.92 5.43
CA ASP A 422 2.46 -2.84 3.99
C ASP A 422 3.03 -1.57 3.34
N VAL A 423 3.11 -0.47 4.09
CA VAL A 423 3.74 0.77 3.62
C VAL A 423 5.25 0.57 3.58
N PHE A 424 5.87 0.03 4.62
CA PHE A 424 7.32 -0.19 4.70
C PHE A 424 7.83 -1.27 3.73
N ALA A 425 7.09 -2.38 3.57
CA ALA A 425 7.44 -3.49 2.69
C ALA A 425 7.39 -3.09 1.21
N ASN A 426 6.41 -2.28 0.80
CA ASN A 426 6.36 -1.75 -0.58
C ASN A 426 7.47 -0.72 -0.87
N LEU A 427 8.16 -0.18 0.15
CA LEU A 427 9.19 0.87 0.01
C LEU A 427 10.62 0.31 0.03
N ASN A 428 10.81 -1.00 0.30
CA ASN A 428 12.10 -1.69 0.38
C ASN A 428 12.57 -2.34 -0.93
N TYR A 429 11.78 -2.32 -2.00
CA TYR A 429 12.03 -3.07 -3.23
C TYR A 429 13.27 -2.61 -4.03
N ALA A 430 13.83 -1.46 -3.68
CA ALA A 430 14.91 -0.80 -4.41
C ALA A 430 16.34 -1.18 -3.97
N ALA A 431 16.50 -1.74 -2.77
CA ALA A 431 17.76 -1.61 -2.05
C ALA A 431 18.79 -2.74 -2.28
N ASN A 432 18.47 -3.86 -2.92
CA ASN A 432 19.43 -4.97 -3.05
C ASN A 432 19.67 -5.43 -4.48
N ARG A 433 20.66 -4.81 -5.15
CA ARG A 433 21.07 -5.10 -6.54
C ARG A 433 22.16 -6.18 -6.69
N ALA A 434 22.42 -6.99 -5.66
CA ALA A 434 23.09 -8.27 -5.89
C ALA A 434 22.01 -9.34 -5.95
N SER A 435 21.81 -9.92 -7.14
CA SER A 435 20.98 -11.11 -7.25
C SER A 435 21.55 -12.20 -6.34
N ASN A 436 20.71 -12.75 -5.47
CA ASN A 436 21.04 -13.90 -4.65
C ASN A 436 20.72 -15.24 -5.36
N ILE A 437 20.35 -15.19 -6.64
CA ILE A 437 20.20 -16.39 -7.46
C ILE A 437 21.60 -16.80 -7.96
N GLU A 438 22.20 -17.78 -7.28
CA GLU A 438 23.59 -18.24 -7.54
C GLU A 438 23.84 -18.64 -9.01
N ASP A 439 22.87 -19.31 -9.65
CA ASP A 439 22.93 -19.69 -11.05
C ASP A 439 21.57 -19.51 -11.74
N ILE A 440 21.37 -18.34 -12.35
CA ILE A 440 20.14 -18.01 -13.07
C ILE A 440 19.85 -18.95 -14.25
N LYS A 441 20.89 -19.50 -14.89
CA LYS A 441 20.70 -20.41 -16.02
C LYS A 441 20.24 -21.77 -15.57
N GLU A 442 20.71 -22.22 -14.40
CA GLU A 442 20.19 -23.43 -13.79
C GLU A 442 18.76 -23.20 -13.31
N PHE A 443 18.48 -22.06 -12.67
CA PHE A 443 17.14 -21.68 -12.23
C PHE A 443 16.13 -21.66 -13.39
N ASP A 444 16.47 -21.02 -14.52
CA ASP A 444 15.61 -20.93 -15.72
C ASP A 444 15.24 -22.31 -16.28
N LYS A 445 16.15 -23.32 -16.21
CA LYS A 445 15.83 -24.69 -16.67
C LYS A 445 14.67 -25.33 -15.92
N HIS A 446 14.44 -24.91 -14.68
CA HIS A 446 13.38 -25.46 -13.82
C HIS A 446 12.07 -24.71 -13.96
N ILE A 447 12.01 -23.60 -14.72
CA ILE A 447 10.77 -22.89 -15.02
C ILE A 447 10.11 -23.56 -16.24
N LYS A 448 8.93 -24.16 -16.05
CA LYS A 448 8.21 -24.92 -17.09
C LYS A 448 7.01 -24.12 -17.60
N PRO A 449 6.83 -23.97 -18.92
CA PRO A 449 5.64 -23.30 -19.46
C PRO A 449 4.41 -24.18 -19.20
N VAL A 450 3.42 -23.66 -18.49
CA VAL A 450 2.18 -24.40 -18.14
C VAL A 450 0.92 -23.77 -18.72
N GLY A 451 1.06 -22.61 -19.37
CA GLY A 451 -0.02 -21.89 -20.04
C GLY A 451 0.50 -20.73 -20.88
N ASN A 452 -0.42 -19.90 -21.38
CA ASN A 452 -0.05 -18.72 -22.16
C ASN A 452 0.52 -17.61 -21.24
N GLY A 453 1.83 -17.37 -21.31
CA GLY A 453 2.52 -16.44 -20.41
C GLY A 453 2.59 -16.90 -18.95
N LEU A 454 2.22 -18.15 -18.67
CA LEU A 454 2.21 -18.74 -17.33
C LEU A 454 3.18 -19.92 -17.27
N TYR A 455 3.99 -19.92 -16.23
CA TYR A 455 5.00 -20.93 -15.96
C TYR A 455 4.90 -21.40 -14.51
N ALA A 456 5.37 -22.61 -14.25
CA ALA A 456 5.48 -23.16 -12.90
C ALA A 456 6.90 -23.70 -12.69
N PHE A 457 7.39 -23.59 -11.46
CA PHE A 457 8.65 -24.23 -11.10
C PHE A 457 8.49 -25.76 -11.14
N ALA A 458 9.53 -26.48 -11.57
CA ALA A 458 9.46 -27.91 -11.87
C ALA A 458 9.16 -28.79 -10.66
N TYR A 459 9.44 -28.29 -9.46
CA TYR A 459 9.23 -29.00 -8.19
C TYR A 459 8.78 -28.03 -7.08
N GLU A 460 8.39 -28.55 -5.91
CA GLU A 460 8.03 -27.74 -4.74
C GLU A 460 9.22 -26.88 -4.28
N THR A 461 8.99 -25.70 -3.71
CA THR A 461 10.08 -24.85 -3.23
C THR A 461 10.91 -25.62 -2.19
N SER A 462 12.21 -25.82 -2.47
CA SER A 462 13.08 -26.60 -1.58
C SER A 462 13.56 -25.79 -0.38
N ASN A 463 14.02 -26.49 0.66
CA ASN A 463 14.68 -25.89 1.82
C ASN A 463 15.90 -25.06 1.40
N LYS A 464 16.67 -25.49 0.40
CA LYS A 464 17.79 -24.72 -0.14
C LYS A 464 17.33 -23.40 -0.77
N ASN A 465 16.33 -23.45 -1.64
CA ASN A 465 15.83 -22.26 -2.34
C ASN A 465 15.21 -21.26 -1.34
N TYR A 466 14.41 -21.74 -0.39
CA TYR A 466 13.84 -20.91 0.66
C TYR A 466 14.92 -20.42 1.65
N GLY A 467 15.90 -21.27 1.96
CA GLY A 467 17.04 -20.97 2.81
C GLY A 467 17.90 -19.84 2.27
N GLN A 468 18.05 -19.68 0.95
CA GLN A 468 18.69 -18.52 0.35
C GLN A 468 17.97 -17.22 0.69
N TRP A 469 16.63 -17.22 0.73
CA TRP A 469 15.87 -16.07 1.19
C TRP A 469 16.03 -15.81 2.68
N LEU A 470 16.04 -16.86 3.52
CA LEU A 470 16.31 -16.70 4.96
C LEU A 470 17.71 -16.15 5.23
N GLN A 471 18.73 -16.64 4.52
CA GLN A 471 20.09 -16.13 4.57
C GLN A 471 20.16 -14.68 4.08
N TYR A 472 19.39 -14.33 3.05
CA TYR A 472 19.23 -12.95 2.63
C TYR A 472 18.64 -12.10 3.76
N LEU A 473 17.54 -12.51 4.38
CA LEU A 473 16.94 -11.78 5.51
C LEU A 473 17.92 -11.64 6.68
N GLU A 474 18.66 -12.70 7.01
CA GLU A 474 19.69 -12.68 8.04
C GLU A 474 20.85 -11.73 7.69
N ALA A 475 21.35 -11.78 6.45
CA ALA A 475 22.40 -10.89 5.97
C ALA A 475 21.96 -9.43 5.88
N GLN A 476 20.66 -9.19 5.68
CA GLN A 476 20.03 -7.87 5.71
C GLN A 476 19.54 -7.49 7.11
N GLY A 477 19.90 -8.20 8.18
CA GLY A 477 19.53 -7.81 9.54
C GLY A 477 18.01 -7.75 9.81
N GLU A 478 17.20 -8.38 8.95
CA GLU A 478 15.74 -8.33 8.91
C GLU A 478 15.10 -9.18 10.02
N THR A 479 15.52 -8.98 11.26
CA THR A 479 15.27 -9.92 12.36
C THR A 479 13.79 -10.28 12.52
N LEU A 480 12.86 -9.32 12.41
CA LEU A 480 11.43 -9.59 12.54
C LEU A 480 10.84 -10.34 11.34
N ALA A 481 11.28 -10.02 10.12
CA ALA A 481 10.85 -10.73 8.92
C ALA A 481 11.44 -12.15 8.91
N LEU A 482 12.69 -12.30 9.32
CA LEU A 482 13.38 -13.57 9.50
C LEU A 482 12.65 -14.45 10.53
N GLU A 483 12.35 -13.92 11.72
CA GLU A 483 11.59 -14.67 12.75
C GLU A 483 10.20 -15.08 12.25
N SER A 484 9.53 -14.24 11.47
CA SER A 484 8.21 -14.55 10.89
C SER A 484 8.27 -15.55 9.73
N ALA A 485 9.42 -15.63 9.04
CA ALA A 485 9.65 -16.48 7.88
C ALA A 485 10.24 -17.86 8.24
N LYS A 486 10.87 -17.99 9.41
CA LYS A 486 11.47 -19.24 9.87
C LYS A 486 10.42 -20.36 9.94
N PRO A 487 10.73 -21.54 9.36
CA PRO A 487 9.93 -22.74 9.54
C PRO A 487 9.73 -23.05 11.03
N THR A 488 8.47 -23.23 11.45
CA THR A 488 8.09 -23.57 12.82
C THR A 488 6.91 -24.54 12.82
N LEU A 489 6.98 -25.55 13.69
CA LEU A 489 5.89 -26.49 13.90
C LEU A 489 5.12 -26.14 15.18
N ASN A 490 3.82 -26.41 15.19
CA ASN A 490 3.02 -26.27 16.40
C ASN A 490 3.29 -27.43 17.39
N GLY A 491 2.81 -27.32 18.64
CA GLY A 491 3.20 -28.23 19.73
C GLY A 491 3.00 -29.73 19.43
N ASP A 492 1.84 -30.11 18.89
CA ASP A 492 1.55 -31.52 18.58
C ASP A 492 2.40 -32.01 17.40
N GLN A 493 2.58 -31.16 16.40
CA GLN A 493 3.42 -31.44 15.22
C GLN A 493 4.91 -31.57 15.57
N ALA A 494 5.40 -30.72 16.45
CA ALA A 494 6.79 -30.72 16.90
C ALA A 494 7.12 -31.98 17.72
N GLU A 495 6.17 -32.49 18.50
CA GLU A 495 6.32 -33.76 19.23
C GLU A 495 6.41 -34.94 18.26
N GLU A 496 5.56 -34.98 17.22
CA GLU A 496 5.58 -36.03 16.21
C GLU A 496 6.87 -36.04 15.37
N TRP A 497 7.41 -34.86 15.08
CA TRP A 497 8.64 -34.66 14.31
C TRP A 497 9.88 -34.43 15.18
N GLU A 498 9.86 -34.71 16.48
CA GLU A 498 10.98 -34.38 17.40
C GLU A 498 12.33 -34.94 16.93
N SER A 499 12.33 -36.14 16.35
CA SER A 499 13.54 -36.81 15.85
C SER A 499 14.02 -36.33 14.47
N VAL A 500 13.17 -35.62 13.71
CA VAL A 500 13.44 -35.18 12.32
C VAL A 500 13.66 -33.67 12.26
N SER A 501 12.88 -32.89 13.01
CA SER A 501 12.87 -31.42 13.03
C SER A 501 14.27 -30.80 13.15
N PRO A 502 15.16 -31.25 14.06
CA PRO A 502 16.49 -30.64 14.18
C PRO A 502 17.32 -30.79 12.90
N PHE A 503 17.17 -31.90 12.18
CA PHE A 503 17.91 -32.09 10.93
C PHE A 503 17.25 -31.39 9.74
N TYR A 504 15.91 -31.29 9.77
CA TYR A 504 15.13 -30.70 8.68
C TYR A 504 15.20 -29.17 8.66
N PHE A 505 15.15 -28.53 9.83
CA PHE A 505 15.06 -27.07 9.94
C PHE A 505 16.39 -26.38 10.25
N ASP A 506 17.42 -27.08 10.76
CA ASP A 506 18.73 -26.48 11.08
C ASP A 506 19.71 -26.48 9.88
N ASN A 507 19.21 -26.39 8.64
CA ASN A 507 20.01 -26.32 7.41
C ASN A 507 21.04 -27.45 7.22
N HIS A 508 20.67 -28.69 7.58
CA HIS A 508 21.56 -29.83 7.32
C HIS A 508 21.56 -30.17 5.80
N PRO A 509 22.73 -30.27 5.12
CA PRO A 509 22.80 -30.43 3.66
C PRO A 509 22.05 -31.62 3.06
N ALA A 510 21.77 -32.64 3.88
CA ALA A 510 20.98 -33.81 3.47
C ALA A 510 19.50 -33.47 3.16
N PHE A 511 18.99 -32.32 3.63
CA PHE A 511 17.61 -31.87 3.45
C PHE A 511 17.49 -30.64 2.54
N ASP A 512 18.58 -30.21 1.89
CA ASP A 512 18.60 -29.06 0.98
C ASP A 512 17.56 -29.18 -0.14
N ASP A 513 17.47 -30.37 -0.74
CA ASP A 513 16.57 -30.69 -1.83
C ASP A 513 15.24 -31.30 -1.33
N TYR A 514 14.85 -31.06 -0.08
CA TYR A 514 13.53 -31.45 0.44
C TYR A 514 12.58 -30.24 0.44
N PRO A 515 11.25 -30.43 0.39
CA PRO A 515 10.32 -29.30 0.28
C PRO A 515 10.30 -28.47 1.57
N VAL A 516 10.24 -27.16 1.45
CA VAL A 516 10.06 -26.31 2.63
C VAL A 516 8.65 -26.49 3.19
N VAL A 517 8.55 -26.73 4.49
CA VAL A 517 7.30 -26.94 5.24
C VAL A 517 7.34 -26.20 6.57
N GLY A 518 6.22 -26.16 7.30
CA GLY A 518 6.18 -25.46 8.59
C GLY A 518 6.25 -23.92 8.44
N ILE A 519 5.93 -23.39 7.27
CA ILE A 519 5.89 -21.95 7.01
C ILE A 519 4.45 -21.45 6.93
N THR A 520 4.25 -20.14 7.08
CA THR A 520 2.93 -19.54 6.91
C THR A 520 2.65 -19.19 5.45
N HIS A 521 1.36 -19.09 5.09
CA HIS A 521 0.95 -18.58 3.77
C HIS A 521 1.55 -17.19 3.47
N ALA A 522 1.62 -16.32 4.47
CA ALA A 522 2.21 -14.99 4.32
C ALA A 522 3.72 -15.05 4.02
N ALA A 523 4.44 -16.01 4.60
CA ALA A 523 5.85 -16.22 4.33
C ALA A 523 6.07 -16.74 2.89
N ALA A 524 5.24 -17.67 2.41
CA ALA A 524 5.29 -18.15 1.02
C ALA A 524 5.03 -17.02 0.00
N VAL A 525 4.06 -16.14 0.28
CA VAL A 525 3.80 -14.94 -0.55
C VAL A 525 4.99 -13.99 -0.53
N SER A 526 5.56 -13.72 0.66
CA SER A 526 6.73 -12.83 0.82
C SER A 526 7.97 -13.38 0.09
N TYR A 527 8.15 -14.70 0.08
CA TYR A 527 9.20 -15.35 -0.70
C TYR A 527 8.99 -15.15 -2.21
N CYS A 528 7.76 -15.31 -2.73
CA CYS A 528 7.46 -15.08 -4.15
C CYS A 528 7.73 -13.62 -4.56
N GLU A 529 7.38 -12.70 -3.67
CA GLU A 529 7.65 -11.28 -3.79
C GLU A 529 9.16 -10.99 -3.87
N TRP A 530 9.95 -11.50 -2.92
CA TRP A 530 11.40 -11.42 -2.94
C TRP A 530 11.99 -12.00 -4.22
N LEU A 531 11.55 -13.20 -4.62
CA LEU A 531 12.05 -13.89 -5.81
C LEU A 531 11.77 -13.10 -7.10
N THR A 532 10.64 -12.41 -7.17
CA THR A 532 10.32 -11.47 -8.27
C THR A 532 11.35 -10.37 -8.41
N VAL A 533 11.77 -9.79 -7.29
CA VAL A 533 12.83 -8.77 -7.28
C VAL A 533 14.14 -9.35 -7.75
N GLN A 534 14.57 -10.45 -7.12
CA GLN A 534 15.85 -11.08 -7.40
C GLN A 534 15.96 -11.47 -8.87
N TYR A 535 14.93 -12.11 -9.42
CA TYR A 535 14.92 -12.55 -10.81
C TYR A 535 14.99 -11.36 -11.78
N ASN A 536 14.10 -10.36 -11.63
CA ASN A 536 14.05 -9.21 -12.54
C ASN A 536 15.32 -8.34 -12.49
N GLN A 537 16.11 -8.44 -11.43
CA GLN A 537 17.40 -7.76 -11.30
C GLN A 537 18.58 -8.62 -11.79
N THR A 538 18.39 -9.92 -12.03
CA THR A 538 19.46 -10.83 -12.43
C THR A 538 19.79 -10.67 -13.92
N PRO A 539 21.04 -10.34 -14.30
CA PRO A 539 21.42 -10.26 -15.71
C PRO A 539 21.49 -11.66 -16.34
N LYS A 540 21.27 -11.74 -17.66
CA LYS A 540 21.32 -12.98 -18.46
C LYS A 540 20.22 -14.02 -18.15
N ARG A 541 19.15 -13.60 -17.49
CA ARG A 541 17.89 -14.33 -17.35
C ARG A 541 17.20 -14.52 -18.71
N GLU A 542 16.33 -15.52 -18.80
CA GLU A 542 15.54 -15.81 -20.00
C GLU A 542 14.44 -14.77 -20.27
N PHE A 543 13.74 -14.30 -19.23
CA PHE A 543 12.56 -13.42 -19.36
C PHE A 543 12.85 -11.97 -18.94
N SER A 544 12.36 -10.98 -19.71
CA SER A 544 12.64 -9.56 -19.46
C SER A 544 11.99 -9.03 -18.18
N LYS A 545 10.68 -9.28 -17.98
CA LYS A 545 9.93 -8.86 -16.79
C LYS A 545 8.89 -9.91 -16.39
N VAL A 546 8.99 -10.40 -15.15
CA VAL A 546 8.11 -11.45 -14.62
C VAL A 546 7.54 -11.10 -13.26
N ARG A 547 6.54 -11.86 -12.81
CA ARG A 547 6.01 -11.87 -11.46
C ARG A 547 5.88 -13.29 -10.93
N PHE A 548 6.53 -13.59 -9.83
CA PHE A 548 6.33 -14.85 -9.10
C PHE A 548 5.21 -14.70 -8.06
N ARG A 549 4.40 -15.75 -7.92
CA ARG A 549 3.27 -15.82 -6.98
C ARG A 549 2.85 -17.26 -6.74
N LEU A 550 1.96 -17.46 -5.75
CA LEU A 550 1.20 -18.70 -5.64
C LEU A 550 0.17 -18.78 -6.80
N PRO A 551 -0.13 -19.99 -7.30
CA PRO A 551 -1.15 -20.18 -8.33
C PRO A 551 -2.56 -20.00 -7.77
N THR A 552 -3.51 -19.64 -8.63
CA THR A 552 -4.93 -19.88 -8.33
C THR A 552 -5.24 -21.37 -8.35
N GLU A 553 -6.37 -21.80 -7.79
CA GLU A 553 -6.77 -23.21 -7.86
C GLU A 553 -6.89 -23.72 -9.31
N GLU A 554 -7.43 -22.90 -10.21
CA GLU A 554 -7.59 -23.23 -11.62
C GLU A 554 -6.23 -23.38 -12.30
N GLU A 555 -5.31 -22.43 -12.11
CA GLU A 555 -3.96 -22.50 -12.66
C GLU A 555 -3.17 -23.71 -12.15
N TRP A 556 -3.30 -24.01 -10.85
CA TRP A 556 -2.68 -25.20 -10.27
C TRP A 556 -3.22 -26.46 -10.91
N PHE A 557 -4.54 -26.57 -11.05
CA PHE A 557 -5.20 -27.73 -11.65
C PHE A 557 -4.80 -27.92 -13.12
N GLU A 558 -4.81 -26.85 -13.92
CA GLU A 558 -4.43 -26.87 -15.33
C GLU A 558 -2.97 -27.30 -15.53
N ALA A 559 -2.07 -26.78 -14.69
CA ALA A 559 -0.66 -27.17 -14.67
C ALA A 559 -0.49 -28.62 -14.21
N ALA A 560 -1.26 -29.06 -13.21
CA ALA A 560 -1.18 -30.42 -12.68
C ALA A 560 -1.64 -31.46 -13.70
N ALA A 561 -2.77 -31.20 -14.35
CA ALA A 561 -3.42 -32.14 -15.27
C ALA A 561 -2.94 -32.01 -16.73
N TRP A 562 -2.18 -30.98 -17.10
CA TRP A 562 -1.73 -30.75 -18.48
C TRP A 562 -2.92 -30.69 -19.48
N ILE A 563 -4.01 -30.02 -19.11
CA ILE A 563 -5.22 -30.07 -19.93
C ILE A 563 -5.12 -29.24 -21.22
N GLU A 564 -4.35 -28.15 -21.21
CA GLU A 564 -4.32 -27.17 -22.31
C GLU A 564 -3.97 -27.77 -23.69
N LYS A 565 -3.03 -28.73 -23.75
CA LYS A 565 -2.69 -29.43 -25.02
C LYS A 565 -3.85 -30.19 -25.63
N TYR A 566 -4.75 -30.69 -24.78
CA TYR A 566 -5.88 -31.51 -25.20
C TYR A 566 -7.15 -30.68 -25.37
N ARG A 567 -7.19 -29.42 -24.92
CA ARG A 567 -8.40 -28.60 -24.94
C ARG A 567 -8.98 -28.46 -26.35
N SER A 568 -10.28 -28.71 -26.47
CA SER A 568 -11.01 -28.52 -27.71
C SER A 568 -11.09 -27.03 -28.05
N LYS A 569 -10.80 -26.70 -29.32
CA LYS A 569 -10.98 -25.33 -29.83
C LYS A 569 -12.45 -24.91 -29.93
N ASP A 570 -13.36 -25.89 -30.00
CA ASP A 570 -14.79 -25.66 -30.20
C ASP A 570 -15.57 -25.61 -28.88
N ASN A 571 -15.06 -26.26 -27.82
CA ASN A 571 -15.70 -26.29 -26.51
C ASN A 571 -14.66 -26.35 -25.38
N PRO A 572 -14.55 -25.29 -24.55
CA PRO A 572 -13.54 -25.23 -23.49
C PRO A 572 -13.71 -26.28 -22.39
N ASN A 573 -14.89 -26.92 -22.26
CA ASN A 573 -15.17 -27.98 -21.28
C ASN A 573 -14.83 -29.39 -21.81
N GLN A 574 -14.28 -29.49 -23.01
CA GLN A 574 -13.93 -30.75 -23.64
C GLN A 574 -12.45 -30.83 -23.94
N ILE A 575 -11.91 -32.03 -23.79
CA ILE A 575 -10.56 -32.37 -24.26
C ILE A 575 -10.63 -33.44 -25.33
N ILE A 576 -9.66 -33.39 -26.24
CA ILE A 576 -9.56 -34.19 -27.44
C ILE A 576 -8.30 -35.04 -27.34
N LEU A 577 -8.47 -36.33 -27.12
CA LEU A 577 -7.38 -37.30 -27.10
C LEU A 577 -7.19 -37.87 -28.51
N LYS A 578 -5.95 -37.81 -29.00
CA LYS A 578 -5.50 -38.56 -30.18
C LYS A 578 -4.65 -39.71 -29.66
N GLY A 579 -5.21 -40.92 -29.62
CA GLY A 579 -4.64 -42.02 -28.86
C GLY A 579 -3.21 -42.42 -29.26
N PRO A 580 -2.40 -42.86 -28.29
CA PRO A 580 -1.44 -43.97 -28.41
C PRO A 580 -1.89 -45.16 -27.48
N MET A 581 -1.69 -46.46 -27.68
CA MET A 581 -1.28 -47.30 -28.82
C MET A 581 -1.79 -48.77 -28.72
N ASP A 582 -2.64 -49.17 -27.74
CA ASP A 582 -3.04 -50.58 -27.52
C ASP A 582 -4.55 -50.89 -27.41
N TYR A 583 -5.42 -49.88 -27.21
CA TYR A 583 -6.84 -50.09 -26.88
C TYR A 583 -7.85 -49.49 -27.87
N VAL A 584 -7.40 -48.70 -28.84
CA VAL A 584 -8.28 -48.00 -29.79
C VAL A 584 -7.74 -48.21 -31.20
N ASP A 585 -8.63 -48.49 -32.16
CA ASP A 585 -8.24 -48.56 -33.57
C ASP A 585 -7.46 -47.30 -33.94
N LYS A 586 -6.24 -47.47 -34.46
CA LYS A 586 -5.29 -46.38 -34.76
C LYS A 586 -5.98 -45.24 -35.49
N GLY A 587 -6.21 -44.11 -34.80
CA GLY A 587 -6.69 -42.86 -35.40
C GLY A 587 -8.05 -42.35 -34.92
N GLU A 588 -8.77 -43.05 -34.04
CA GLU A 588 -9.98 -42.49 -33.45
C GLU A 588 -9.68 -41.34 -32.48
N THR A 589 -10.54 -40.33 -32.51
CA THR A 589 -10.49 -39.16 -31.65
C THR A 589 -11.51 -39.33 -30.54
N ILE A 590 -11.06 -39.25 -29.29
CA ILE A 590 -11.93 -39.35 -28.12
C ILE A 590 -12.18 -37.95 -27.58
N VAL A 591 -13.45 -37.61 -27.41
CA VAL A 591 -13.88 -36.37 -26.76
C VAL A 591 -14.25 -36.70 -25.32
N VAL A 592 -13.53 -36.13 -24.36
CA VAL A 592 -13.79 -36.29 -22.93
C VAL A 592 -14.42 -35.00 -22.41
N ASP A 593 -15.57 -35.13 -21.76
CA ASP A 593 -16.21 -34.03 -21.03
C ASP A 593 -15.56 -33.93 -19.64
N MET A 594 -14.84 -32.83 -19.42
CA MET A 594 -14.09 -32.60 -18.18
C MET A 594 -14.99 -32.47 -16.95
N THR A 595 -16.28 -32.15 -17.14
CA THR A 595 -17.23 -32.07 -16.01
C THR A 595 -17.63 -33.45 -15.47
N SER A 596 -17.38 -34.50 -16.25
CA SER A 596 -17.73 -35.88 -15.92
C SER A 596 -16.53 -36.77 -15.62
N PHE A 597 -15.32 -36.32 -15.99
CA PHE A 597 -14.10 -37.09 -15.80
C PHE A 597 -13.44 -36.73 -14.47
N GLU A 598 -13.12 -37.75 -13.68
CA GLU A 598 -12.47 -37.58 -12.39
C GLU A 598 -10.95 -37.55 -12.57
N PHE A 599 -10.38 -36.35 -12.62
CA PHE A 599 -8.93 -36.15 -12.67
C PHE A 599 -8.30 -36.50 -11.32
N ARG A 600 -7.90 -37.76 -11.15
CA ARG A 600 -7.28 -38.25 -9.92
C ARG A 600 -5.82 -37.83 -9.80
N PHE A 601 -5.00 -38.14 -10.81
CA PHE A 601 -3.55 -37.92 -10.76
C PHE A 601 -3.01 -37.30 -12.06
N PRO A 602 -1.79 -36.73 -12.04
CA PRO A 602 -1.20 -36.05 -13.21
C PRO A 602 -1.02 -36.92 -14.47
N TRP A 603 -1.05 -38.25 -14.31
CA TRP A 603 -0.82 -39.26 -15.36
C TRP A 603 -2.12 -39.80 -15.98
N TRP A 604 -3.25 -39.12 -15.77
CA TRP A 604 -4.58 -39.60 -16.15
C TRP A 604 -4.71 -40.01 -17.63
N ASP A 605 -3.95 -39.38 -18.52
CA ASP A 605 -4.00 -39.64 -19.96
C ASP A 605 -3.47 -41.03 -20.35
N TYR A 606 -2.55 -41.60 -19.57
CA TYR A 606 -2.04 -42.96 -19.77
C TYR A 606 -3.06 -44.04 -19.40
N PHE A 607 -3.93 -43.77 -18.43
CA PHE A 607 -4.85 -44.77 -17.87
C PHE A 607 -6.27 -44.69 -18.43
N TYR A 608 -6.60 -43.65 -19.19
CA TYR A 608 -7.93 -43.46 -19.77
C TYR A 608 -8.43 -44.68 -20.57
N PRO A 609 -9.71 -45.09 -20.44
CA PRO A 609 -10.78 -44.47 -19.65
C PRO A 609 -10.80 -44.90 -18.17
N GLU A 610 -9.90 -45.80 -17.78
CA GLU A 610 -9.79 -46.23 -16.40
C GLU A 610 -9.17 -45.11 -15.54
N PRO A 611 -9.55 -45.00 -14.26
CA PRO A 611 -8.94 -44.04 -13.38
C PRO A 611 -7.46 -44.39 -13.17
N ALA A 612 -6.59 -43.37 -13.24
CA ALA A 612 -5.18 -43.54 -12.94
C ALA A 612 -5.00 -44.15 -11.54
N MET A 613 -4.26 -45.26 -11.50
CA MET A 613 -3.74 -45.81 -10.26
C MET A 613 -2.32 -45.29 -10.18
N ALA A 614 -1.98 -44.50 -9.16
CA ALA A 614 -0.64 -43.95 -8.96
C ALA A 614 0.36 -45.05 -8.53
N MET A 615 0.36 -46.19 -9.23
CA MET A 615 1.22 -47.34 -9.03
C MET A 615 1.89 -47.75 -10.34
N ASN A 616 3.11 -48.27 -10.25
CA ASN A 616 3.79 -48.89 -11.37
C ASN A 616 3.39 -50.37 -11.55
N GLU A 617 3.87 -51.02 -12.61
CA GLU A 617 3.62 -52.44 -12.91
C GLU A 617 4.08 -53.41 -11.80
N GLN A 618 4.91 -52.94 -10.87
CA GLN A 618 5.43 -53.72 -9.75
C GLN A 618 4.57 -53.57 -8.49
N GLY A 619 3.49 -52.77 -8.56
CA GLY A 619 2.58 -52.50 -7.44
C GLY A 619 3.13 -51.51 -6.41
N CYS A 620 4.14 -50.73 -6.76
CA CYS A 620 4.68 -49.67 -5.90
C CYS A 620 4.06 -48.32 -6.28
N TRP A 621 3.76 -47.49 -5.30
CA TRP A 621 3.27 -46.14 -5.53
C TRP A 621 4.37 -45.29 -6.18
N ILE A 622 3.97 -44.40 -7.09
CA ILE A 622 4.86 -43.51 -7.86
C ILE A 622 4.79 -42.04 -7.41
N ALA A 623 4.29 -41.84 -6.19
CA ALA A 623 4.18 -40.57 -5.49
C ALA A 623 4.08 -40.86 -3.99
N ASN A 624 4.54 -39.91 -3.17
CA ASN A 624 4.71 -40.06 -1.72
C ASN A 624 3.41 -39.76 -0.96
N PHE A 625 2.78 -40.78 -0.36
CA PHE A 625 1.44 -40.74 0.23
C PHE A 625 1.39 -41.53 1.56
N ASP A 626 0.35 -41.31 2.37
CA ASP A 626 0.10 -42.16 3.53
C ASP A 626 -0.53 -43.49 3.08
N VAL A 627 0.32 -44.50 2.86
CA VAL A 627 -0.09 -45.82 2.38
C VAL A 627 0.48 -46.94 3.22
N MET A 628 -0.33 -47.98 3.45
CA MET A 628 0.17 -49.24 3.99
C MET A 628 0.98 -49.97 2.92
N ASP A 629 2.11 -50.59 3.28
CA ASP A 629 2.88 -51.44 2.37
C ASP A 629 2.04 -52.65 1.93
N LEU A 630 1.52 -52.60 0.71
CA LEU A 630 0.69 -53.64 0.10
C LEU A 630 1.54 -54.70 -0.64
N GLY A 631 2.85 -54.80 -0.35
CA GLY A 631 3.75 -55.78 -0.94
C GLY A 631 4.59 -55.23 -2.09
N CYS A 632 4.96 -53.94 -2.03
CA CYS A 632 5.87 -53.34 -3.00
C CYS A 632 7.22 -54.09 -2.95
N LYS A 633 7.67 -54.62 -4.10
CA LYS A 633 8.88 -55.45 -4.18
C LYS A 633 10.20 -54.70 -3.89
N LEU A 634 10.15 -53.37 -3.74
CA LEU A 634 11.29 -52.50 -3.48
C LEU A 634 11.41 -52.05 -2.01
N GLY A 635 10.45 -52.40 -1.15
CA GLY A 635 10.61 -52.34 0.32
C GLY A 635 10.19 -51.05 1.03
N SER A 636 9.53 -50.09 0.36
CA SER A 636 9.02 -48.88 1.04
C SER A 636 7.63 -48.41 0.60
N GLY A 637 6.83 -49.21 -0.11
CA GLY A 637 5.45 -48.86 -0.50
C GLY A 637 5.36 -47.74 -1.55
N ASP A 638 5.83 -46.54 -1.20
CA ASP A 638 5.80 -45.28 -1.96
C ASP A 638 7.14 -44.52 -2.00
N GLY A 639 8.11 -44.89 -1.15
CA GLY A 639 9.47 -44.34 -1.20
C GLY A 639 9.93 -43.54 0.02
N GLY A 640 9.03 -43.10 0.92
CA GLY A 640 9.39 -42.17 1.99
C GLY A 640 8.50 -42.27 3.23
N LYS A 641 9.10 -42.18 4.43
CA LYS A 641 8.34 -42.11 5.70
C LYS A 641 7.73 -40.72 5.96
N TYR A 642 8.35 -39.70 5.40
CA TYR A 642 7.98 -38.28 5.51
C TYR A 642 8.11 -37.69 4.11
N THR A 643 8.47 -36.41 3.98
CA THR A 643 8.85 -35.80 2.71
C THR A 643 10.05 -36.50 2.04
N MET A 644 10.19 -36.35 0.73
CA MET A 644 11.30 -36.82 -0.09
C MET A 644 11.95 -35.67 -0.86
N ASP A 645 13.06 -35.99 -1.53
CA ASP A 645 13.79 -35.09 -2.42
C ASP A 645 12.90 -34.59 -3.58
N VAL A 646 12.74 -33.28 -3.67
CA VAL A 646 11.86 -32.58 -4.63
C VAL A 646 12.31 -32.77 -6.07
N THR A 647 13.56 -33.18 -6.33
CA THR A 647 14.10 -33.37 -7.68
C THR A 647 13.88 -34.78 -8.22
N LYS A 648 13.37 -35.70 -7.37
CA LYS A 648 13.28 -37.12 -7.67
C LYS A 648 11.84 -37.61 -7.61
N ASP A 649 11.16 -37.59 -8.75
CA ASP A 649 9.97 -38.41 -9.00
C ASP A 649 9.64 -38.49 -10.49
N TYR A 650 8.55 -39.18 -10.83
CA TYR A 650 7.95 -39.09 -12.15
C TYR A 650 7.47 -37.66 -12.39
N PRO A 651 7.70 -37.09 -13.58
CA PRO A 651 7.14 -35.79 -13.95
C PRO A 651 5.86 -35.94 -14.77
N ASN A 652 4.91 -35.01 -14.59
CA ASN A 652 3.84 -34.86 -15.56
C ASN A 652 4.39 -34.38 -16.92
N GLN A 653 3.53 -34.23 -17.92
CA GLN A 653 3.96 -33.84 -19.27
C GLN A 653 4.66 -32.46 -19.33
N TYR A 654 4.48 -31.57 -18.33
CA TYR A 654 5.13 -30.25 -18.21
C TYR A 654 6.53 -30.37 -17.61
N GLY A 655 6.91 -31.55 -17.14
CA GLY A 655 8.12 -31.72 -16.37
C GLY A 655 7.93 -31.36 -14.90
N LEU A 656 6.69 -31.27 -14.40
CA LEU A 656 6.41 -31.01 -13.00
C LEU A 656 6.41 -32.32 -12.22
N VAL A 657 7.30 -32.45 -11.24
CA VAL A 657 7.37 -33.58 -10.30
C VAL A 657 6.64 -33.25 -9.00
N HIS A 658 6.24 -34.26 -8.23
CA HIS A 658 5.56 -34.10 -6.92
C HIS A 658 4.27 -33.27 -6.94
N VAL A 659 3.61 -33.16 -8.10
CA VAL A 659 2.29 -32.50 -8.20
C VAL A 659 1.22 -33.24 -7.39
N ALA A 660 1.40 -34.55 -7.19
CA ALA A 660 0.61 -35.35 -6.28
C ALA A 660 1.53 -35.97 -5.23
N GLY A 661 1.16 -35.85 -3.96
CA GLY A 661 1.94 -36.37 -2.83
C GLY A 661 3.05 -35.44 -2.39
N ASN A 662 3.98 -35.98 -1.61
CA ASN A 662 5.11 -35.28 -0.99
C ASN A 662 4.63 -34.17 -0.04
N VAL A 663 4.38 -32.94 -0.50
CA VAL A 663 3.69 -31.92 0.30
C VAL A 663 2.50 -31.31 -0.45
N ALA A 664 1.44 -31.00 0.29
CA ALA A 664 0.32 -30.27 -0.28
C ALA A 664 0.77 -28.84 -0.58
N GLU A 665 0.45 -28.33 -1.78
CA GLU A 665 0.95 -27.05 -2.26
C GLU A 665 -0.04 -25.92 -1.96
N MET A 666 0.38 -24.91 -1.21
CA MET A 666 -0.44 -23.71 -0.97
C MET A 666 -0.79 -23.01 -2.29
N ILE A 667 -2.05 -22.61 -2.43
CA ILE A 667 -2.53 -21.74 -3.50
C ILE A 667 -2.71 -20.29 -2.99
N ASP A 668 -3.06 -19.37 -3.88
CA ASP A 668 -3.28 -17.95 -3.55
C ASP A 668 -4.33 -17.74 -2.44
N GLN A 669 -5.32 -18.63 -2.36
CA GLN A 669 -6.31 -18.68 -1.30
C GLN A 669 -5.73 -19.25 0.00
N LYS A 670 -5.49 -18.38 0.98
CA LYS A 670 -5.01 -18.74 2.32
C LYS A 670 -5.85 -19.87 2.96
N GLY A 671 -5.16 -20.89 3.46
CA GLY A 671 -5.76 -22.04 4.16
C GLY A 671 -6.21 -23.17 3.24
N ILE A 672 -6.00 -23.03 1.92
CA ILE A 672 -6.25 -24.07 0.91
C ILE A 672 -4.92 -24.49 0.27
N ALA A 673 -4.71 -25.80 0.19
CA ALA A 673 -3.62 -26.44 -0.52
C ALA A 673 -4.16 -27.52 -1.46
N LYS A 674 -3.33 -27.98 -2.40
CA LYS A 674 -3.68 -28.95 -3.45
C LYS A 674 -2.63 -30.07 -3.55
N GLY A 675 -3.00 -31.20 -4.17
CA GLY A 675 -2.06 -32.28 -4.50
C GLY A 675 -1.83 -33.34 -3.42
N GLY A 676 -2.25 -33.10 -2.17
CA GLY A 676 -2.01 -34.04 -1.07
C GLY A 676 -0.54 -34.12 -0.64
N SER A 677 -0.21 -35.01 0.28
CA SER A 677 1.14 -35.07 0.90
C SER A 677 1.48 -36.49 1.35
N TRP A 678 2.69 -36.70 1.86
CA TRP A 678 3.10 -37.93 2.55
C TRP A 678 2.17 -38.34 3.72
N GLY A 679 1.45 -37.38 4.31
CA GLY A 679 0.46 -37.63 5.38
C GLY A 679 -1.01 -37.64 4.92
N HIS A 680 -1.27 -37.78 3.62
CA HIS A 680 -2.61 -37.91 3.03
C HIS A 680 -2.69 -39.19 2.21
N THR A 681 -3.84 -39.87 2.22
CA THR A 681 -4.00 -41.06 1.37
C THR A 681 -4.00 -40.68 -0.11
N PRO A 682 -3.81 -41.64 -1.02
CA PRO A 682 -3.92 -41.39 -2.46
C PRO A 682 -5.28 -40.79 -2.86
N GLU A 683 -6.38 -41.24 -2.24
CA GLU A 683 -7.72 -40.71 -2.46
C GLU A 683 -7.88 -39.27 -2.00
N GLU A 684 -7.27 -38.92 -0.88
CA GLU A 684 -7.24 -37.55 -0.35
C GLU A 684 -6.38 -36.62 -1.21
N SER A 685 -5.51 -37.18 -2.06
CA SER A 685 -4.52 -36.48 -2.88
C SER A 685 -4.96 -36.28 -4.34
N TYR A 686 -6.24 -36.52 -4.66
CA TYR A 686 -6.74 -36.30 -6.02
C TYR A 686 -6.64 -34.83 -6.43
N LEU A 687 -6.30 -34.57 -7.71
CA LEU A 687 -6.11 -33.20 -8.24
C LEU A 687 -7.33 -32.29 -8.03
N MET A 688 -8.53 -32.86 -8.06
CA MET A 688 -9.79 -32.14 -7.89
C MET A 688 -10.06 -31.73 -6.43
N LEU A 689 -9.36 -32.31 -5.46
CA LEU A 689 -9.61 -32.09 -4.03
C LEU A 689 -8.79 -30.93 -3.47
N GLN A 690 -9.26 -30.39 -2.35
CA GLN A 690 -8.61 -29.34 -1.59
C GLN A 690 -8.20 -29.89 -0.23
N GLN A 691 -6.95 -29.68 0.16
CA GLN A 691 -6.49 -29.91 1.52
C GLN A 691 -6.59 -28.60 2.29
N LYS A 692 -7.18 -28.65 3.50
CA LYS A 692 -7.32 -27.48 4.36
C LYS A 692 -6.21 -27.46 5.39
N TYR A 693 -5.65 -26.29 5.65
CA TYR A 693 -4.64 -26.11 6.68
C TYR A 693 -4.85 -24.79 7.45
N SER A 694 -4.28 -24.73 8.65
CA SER A 694 -4.35 -23.56 9.53
C SER A 694 -3.00 -23.28 10.17
N GLY A 695 -2.45 -22.08 9.91
CA GLY A 695 -1.12 -21.73 10.38
C GLY A 695 -0.03 -22.50 9.64
N THR A 696 0.94 -23.04 10.38
CA THR A 696 2.03 -23.88 9.87
C THR A 696 1.65 -25.36 9.94
N ASP A 697 2.10 -26.14 8.95
CA ASP A 697 1.86 -27.59 8.87
C ASP A 697 3.06 -28.26 8.18
N TYR A 698 3.56 -29.37 8.72
CA TYR A 698 4.71 -30.12 8.17
C TYR A 698 4.35 -30.90 6.88
N ARG A 699 3.07 -30.97 6.53
CA ARG A 699 2.56 -31.62 5.30
C ARG A 699 2.32 -30.63 4.17
N VAL A 700 2.45 -29.34 4.44
CA VAL A 700 2.06 -28.27 3.52
C VAL A 700 3.28 -27.41 3.19
N GLY A 701 3.62 -27.37 1.90
CA GLY A 701 4.63 -26.51 1.31
C GLY A 701 4.01 -25.69 0.19
N PHE A 702 4.80 -25.30 -0.81
CA PHE A 702 4.29 -24.55 -1.96
C PHE A 702 5.20 -24.64 -3.17
N ARG A 703 4.61 -24.44 -4.35
CA ARG A 703 5.31 -24.26 -5.62
C ARG A 703 5.14 -22.84 -6.11
N VAL A 704 6.19 -22.29 -6.70
CA VAL A 704 6.13 -20.96 -7.29
C VAL A 704 5.61 -21.04 -8.72
N PHE A 705 4.65 -20.17 -9.04
CA PHE A 705 4.22 -19.88 -10.41
C PHE A 705 4.77 -18.52 -10.85
N MET A 706 5.04 -18.40 -12.14
CA MET A 706 5.61 -17.20 -12.75
C MET A 706 4.71 -16.74 -13.91
N GLU A 707 4.36 -15.46 -13.88
CA GLU A 707 3.64 -14.77 -14.94
C GLU A 707 4.63 -13.87 -15.70
N VAL A 708 4.70 -14.02 -17.02
CA VAL A 708 5.51 -13.15 -17.89
C VAL A 708 4.72 -11.89 -18.21
N ILE A 709 5.27 -10.73 -17.83
CA ILE A 709 4.68 -9.41 -18.09
C ILE A 709 5.23 -8.84 -19.41
N GLU A 710 6.52 -9.07 -19.69
CA GLU A 710 7.21 -8.66 -20.90
C GLU A 710 8.23 -9.75 -21.26
N GLU A 711 8.17 -10.25 -22.51
CA GLU A 711 9.10 -11.26 -23.03
C GLU A 711 10.53 -10.70 -23.18
#